data_AF-A0A955A825-F1
#
_entry.id   AF-A0A955A825-F1
#
_cell.length_a   1.000
_cell.length_b   1.000
_cell.length_c   1.000
_cell.angle_alpha   90.00
_cell.angle_beta   90.00
_cell.angle_gamma   90.00
#
_symmetry.space_group_name_H-M   'P 1'
#
loop_
_entity.id
_entity.type
_entity.pdbx_description
1 polymer ?
#
loop_
_entity_poly.entity_id
_entity_poly.type
_entity_poly.pdbx_seq_one_letter_code
_entity_poly.pdbx_strand_id
1 'polypeptide(L)'
;MTSNRLTRLFTLFVAAATFVNARADELGGPGDVATILAQRCADCHGADLAEGDVRLDAIAALGLDARLDLLNRVQEQLFLQRMPPEDEEQPTAAERVSLESWVSQELHKYNAAKFEKKLQKPEYGNYVDHDNLFSGEFKELPGFTYDRRWLISEYIFDAKFQRMLQGNARAKRRGATVSVLGSHRFQQLSLTNPFLLPNRSGVRYYADTDLTGGHLSSMLTNAQKSSEYITDYLVKRKAGYLPAIKEIMALEDAHHATLAARREFLEKFIAKLCEDEFGAEHQAMLPRFVPVELNPVKELAEGETYKKLPRPVAMNTLVKLEGAETFYQLAGSPEHENKSDEEIQRLCERIWFYNGDHERVIQGRLAILREYIADFREHIDVKTLSRYPTPAFKPLTDDEMQAIKAALLKHRKAGDFYDDVIEKCLAEWESEFEQVRIDAGPPADDLLRALVDQLSLLILERSPDATEAEEYVVLAKSYVNKLGNLKAIQKLIQTLMLSSEFVYRQEFGSGEPDEYGRRMLAPRDASYAIAYALTDQSPDAELVEAARSGRLNTRDDYRREATRILKKRDVHFLIDPILEDKNFQENTTDTAIRKLRFFREFFGYPKAITIFKDEKRFGGDRLENATARLLSETDRIVEHILESEENVFEKLLSTEEFFVYHDGDNDRMQAASDRIKRIYAHFKDLDWQSFKKEDLLDHRDFLKEVKMRSVDPDKLEARNRQGTTIQLFKKSMTTITARLDKGQREAAPFDLYRGYGNDFMSG
;
A
#
# COMPACT_ATOMS: atom_id res chain seq x y z
N MET A 1 13.02 -58.62 -78.55
CA MET A 1 13.49 -57.21 -78.60
C MET A 1 12.91 -56.47 -77.41
N THR A 2 13.55 -56.69 -76.27
CA THR A 2 13.11 -56.35 -74.92
C THR A 2 14.37 -55.86 -74.21
N SER A 3 14.77 -54.61 -74.47
CA SER A 3 15.89 -53.96 -73.75
C SER A 3 16.08 -52.50 -74.21
N ASN A 4 15.05 -51.64 -74.13
CA ASN A 4 15.27 -50.20 -74.34
C ASN A 4 14.24 -49.24 -73.72
N ARG A 5 13.32 -49.72 -72.88
CA ARG A 5 12.39 -48.85 -72.11
C ARG A 5 12.74 -48.70 -70.63
N LEU A 6 13.47 -49.64 -70.01
CA LEU A 6 13.93 -49.49 -68.62
C LEU A 6 15.11 -48.51 -68.48
N THR A 7 15.98 -48.41 -69.48
CA THR A 7 17.20 -47.59 -69.37
C THR A 7 16.91 -46.09 -69.37
N ARG A 8 15.85 -45.62 -70.07
CA ARG A 8 15.44 -44.20 -70.09
C ARG A 8 14.69 -43.74 -68.82
N LEU A 9 14.00 -44.64 -68.12
CA LEU A 9 13.39 -44.31 -66.82
C LEU A 9 14.45 -44.25 -65.70
N PHE A 10 15.49 -45.07 -65.77
CA PHE A 10 16.59 -45.03 -64.80
C PHE A 10 17.51 -43.81 -64.98
N THR A 11 17.71 -43.30 -66.21
CA THR A 11 18.51 -42.08 -66.44
C THR A 11 17.79 -40.79 -66.04
N LEU A 12 16.45 -40.74 -66.12
CA LEU A 12 15.69 -39.58 -65.64
C LEU A 12 15.64 -39.51 -64.10
N PHE A 13 15.55 -40.67 -63.42
CA PHE A 13 15.56 -40.73 -61.96
C PHE A 13 16.95 -40.45 -61.36
N VAL A 14 18.02 -40.93 -62.00
CA VAL A 14 19.40 -40.64 -61.56
C VAL A 14 19.77 -39.18 -61.83
N ALA A 15 19.33 -38.59 -62.95
CA ALA A 15 19.55 -37.16 -63.22
C ALA A 15 18.82 -36.26 -62.21
N ALA A 16 17.55 -36.55 -61.88
CA ALA A 16 16.80 -35.82 -60.86
C ALA A 16 17.44 -35.96 -59.46
N ALA A 17 17.91 -37.16 -59.08
CA ALA A 17 18.60 -37.39 -57.82
C ALA A 17 19.97 -36.68 -57.75
N THR A 18 20.72 -36.60 -58.85
CA THR A 18 21.99 -35.84 -58.91
C THR A 18 21.80 -34.33 -58.91
N PHE A 19 20.71 -33.81 -59.49
CA PHE A 19 20.40 -32.37 -59.47
C PHE A 19 19.90 -31.91 -58.10
N VAL A 20 19.14 -32.74 -57.38
CA VAL A 20 18.72 -32.45 -56.00
C VAL A 20 19.91 -32.46 -55.04
N ASN A 21 20.82 -33.43 -55.15
CA ASN A 21 22.04 -33.48 -54.32
C ASN A 21 23.01 -32.32 -54.60
N ALA A 22 23.12 -31.85 -55.85
CA ALA A 22 23.97 -30.70 -56.17
C ALA A 22 23.40 -29.36 -55.65
N ARG A 23 22.07 -29.17 -55.68
CA ARG A 23 21.41 -28.01 -55.05
C ARG A 23 21.50 -28.05 -53.52
N ALA A 24 21.46 -29.24 -52.91
CA ALA A 24 21.56 -29.41 -51.46
C ALA A 24 22.93 -28.95 -50.90
N ASP A 25 24.06 -29.22 -51.56
CA ASP A 25 25.37 -28.78 -51.07
C ASP A 25 25.56 -27.25 -51.07
N GLU A 26 24.81 -26.49 -51.89
CA GLU A 26 24.90 -25.02 -51.97
C GLU A 26 24.10 -24.31 -50.86
N LEU A 27 22.99 -24.90 -50.40
CA LEU A 27 22.04 -24.29 -49.45
C LEU A 27 22.50 -24.27 -47.99
N GLY A 28 23.65 -24.88 -47.67
CA GLY A 28 24.33 -24.80 -46.38
C GLY A 28 23.55 -25.40 -45.20
N GLY A 29 23.79 -26.66 -44.86
CA GLY A 29 23.23 -27.36 -43.70
C GLY A 29 23.59 -28.85 -43.70
N PRO A 30 23.18 -29.64 -42.68
CA PRO A 30 23.19 -31.10 -42.77
C PRO A 30 22.41 -31.58 -44.01
N GLY A 31 22.81 -32.70 -44.63
CA GLY A 31 22.27 -33.15 -45.93
C GLY A 31 20.74 -33.23 -46.01
N ASP A 32 20.07 -33.59 -44.93
CA ASP A 32 18.60 -33.66 -44.85
C ASP A 32 17.95 -32.26 -44.89
N VAL A 33 18.52 -31.28 -44.18
CA VAL A 33 18.05 -29.88 -44.14
C VAL A 33 18.22 -29.23 -45.50
N ALA A 34 19.35 -29.47 -46.14
CA ALA A 34 19.65 -28.84 -47.42
C ALA A 34 18.80 -29.42 -48.55
N THR A 35 18.40 -30.70 -48.43
CA THR A 35 17.39 -31.31 -49.30
C THR A 35 16.01 -30.64 -49.14
N ILE A 36 15.59 -30.39 -47.89
CA ILE A 36 14.30 -29.73 -47.62
C ILE A 36 14.30 -28.30 -48.16
N LEU A 37 15.37 -27.53 -47.93
CA LEU A 37 15.52 -26.18 -48.49
C LEU A 37 15.46 -26.19 -50.03
N ALA A 38 16.05 -27.19 -50.68
CA ALA A 38 16.04 -27.32 -52.13
C ALA A 38 14.65 -27.64 -52.67
N GLN A 39 13.88 -28.47 -51.97
CA GLN A 39 12.56 -28.93 -52.41
C GLN A 39 11.44 -27.95 -52.08
N ARG A 40 11.55 -27.21 -50.97
CA ARG A 40 10.47 -26.39 -50.43
C ARG A 40 10.72 -24.89 -50.54
N CYS A 41 11.97 -24.44 -50.67
CA CYS A 41 12.30 -23.01 -50.57
C CYS A 41 13.06 -22.46 -51.78
N ALA A 42 13.87 -23.27 -52.47
CA ALA A 42 14.79 -22.79 -53.50
C ALA A 42 14.11 -22.29 -54.79
N ASP A 43 12.87 -22.68 -55.06
CA ASP A 43 12.13 -22.21 -56.25
C ASP A 43 11.79 -20.72 -56.14
N CYS A 44 11.57 -20.20 -54.92
CA CYS A 44 11.29 -18.78 -54.66
C CYS A 44 12.48 -17.99 -54.07
N HIS A 45 13.45 -18.68 -53.44
CA HIS A 45 14.59 -18.07 -52.74
C HIS A 45 15.95 -18.60 -53.23
N GLY A 46 16.10 -18.80 -54.53
CA GLY A 46 17.30 -19.37 -55.18
C GLY A 46 17.95 -18.45 -56.21
N ALA A 47 18.84 -19.02 -57.03
CA ALA A 47 19.60 -18.29 -58.05
C ALA A 47 18.75 -17.43 -58.99
N ASP A 48 17.61 -18.00 -59.41
CA ASP A 48 16.76 -17.48 -60.47
C ASP A 48 15.66 -16.53 -59.95
N LEU A 49 15.24 -16.69 -58.69
CA LEU A 49 14.16 -15.93 -58.06
C LEU A 49 14.50 -15.63 -56.59
N ALA A 50 14.31 -14.37 -56.17
CA ALA A 50 14.68 -13.88 -54.85
C ALA A 50 13.49 -13.15 -54.21
N GLU A 51 12.39 -13.86 -53.96
CA GLU A 51 11.21 -13.26 -53.38
C GLU A 51 11.51 -12.63 -52.00
N GLY A 52 10.98 -11.42 -51.78
CA GLY A 52 11.24 -10.66 -50.55
C GLY A 52 12.72 -10.27 -50.33
N ASP A 53 13.52 -10.22 -51.40
CA ASP A 53 14.97 -9.98 -51.40
C ASP A 53 15.75 -11.00 -50.55
N VAL A 54 15.26 -12.24 -50.49
CA VAL A 54 15.87 -13.35 -49.73
C VAL A 54 16.44 -14.41 -50.65
N ARG A 55 17.68 -14.81 -50.36
CA ARG A 55 18.44 -15.85 -51.07
C ARG A 55 18.98 -16.86 -50.07
N LEU A 56 18.54 -18.12 -50.17
CA LEU A 56 18.94 -19.20 -49.27
C LEU A 56 20.08 -20.03 -49.83
N ASP A 57 20.22 -20.09 -51.16
CA ASP A 57 21.29 -20.79 -51.89
C ASP A 57 22.69 -20.22 -51.67
N ALA A 58 22.79 -18.96 -51.23
CA ALA A 58 24.05 -18.29 -50.95
C ALA A 58 24.26 -18.01 -49.45
N ILE A 59 23.51 -18.67 -48.56
CA ILE A 59 23.52 -18.36 -47.12
C ILE A 59 24.91 -18.54 -46.49
N ALA A 60 25.70 -19.50 -46.99
CA ALA A 60 27.06 -19.75 -46.54
C ALA A 60 28.07 -18.66 -46.98
N ALA A 61 27.76 -17.90 -48.03
CA ALA A 61 28.59 -16.81 -48.55
C ALA A 61 28.33 -15.46 -47.87
N LEU A 62 27.25 -15.35 -47.06
CA LEU A 62 26.94 -14.15 -46.30
C LEU A 62 27.94 -13.94 -45.16
N GLY A 63 28.23 -12.67 -44.86
CA GLY A 63 28.92 -12.30 -43.62
C GLY A 63 28.13 -12.75 -42.38
N LEU A 64 28.81 -13.04 -41.28
CA LEU A 64 28.22 -13.66 -40.09
C LEU A 64 26.96 -12.93 -39.59
N ASP A 65 27.02 -11.60 -39.43
CA ASP A 65 25.89 -10.82 -38.93
C ASP A 65 24.66 -10.92 -39.85
N ALA A 66 24.85 -10.79 -41.17
CA ALA A 66 23.78 -10.90 -42.15
C ALA A 66 23.20 -12.32 -42.21
N ARG A 67 24.05 -13.35 -42.06
CA ARG A 67 23.61 -14.75 -41.98
C ARG A 67 22.75 -15.00 -40.74
N LEU A 68 23.16 -14.51 -39.58
CA LEU A 68 22.41 -14.67 -38.33
C LEU A 68 21.08 -13.91 -38.36
N ASP A 69 21.04 -12.71 -38.95
CA ASP A 69 19.79 -11.97 -39.11
C ASP A 69 18.83 -12.67 -40.09
N LEU A 70 19.34 -13.23 -41.19
CA LEU A 70 18.53 -14.04 -42.10
C LEU A 70 18.00 -15.30 -41.42
N LEU A 71 18.83 -16.03 -40.68
CA LEU A 71 18.40 -17.22 -39.94
C LEU A 71 17.33 -16.90 -38.88
N ASN A 72 17.40 -15.76 -38.20
CA ASN A 72 16.32 -15.32 -37.30
C ASN A 72 15.01 -15.07 -38.06
N ARG A 73 15.05 -14.49 -39.26
CA ARG A 73 13.85 -14.30 -40.10
C ARG A 73 13.30 -15.64 -40.59
N VAL A 74 14.16 -16.56 -41.00
CA VAL A 74 13.77 -17.92 -41.41
C VAL A 74 13.08 -18.64 -40.26
N GLN A 75 13.66 -18.60 -39.05
CA GLN A 75 13.05 -19.19 -37.85
C GLN A 75 11.64 -18.63 -37.60
N GLU A 76 11.47 -17.32 -37.69
CA GLU A 76 10.16 -16.66 -37.50
C GLU A 76 9.13 -17.07 -38.56
N GLN A 77 9.52 -17.17 -39.83
CA GLN A 77 8.59 -17.58 -40.89
C GLN A 77 8.19 -19.06 -40.80
N LEU A 78 9.13 -19.94 -40.44
CA LEU A 78 8.86 -21.36 -40.22
C LEU A 78 7.90 -21.57 -39.05
N PHE A 79 8.15 -20.87 -37.93
CA PHE A 79 7.30 -20.94 -36.75
C PHE A 79 5.87 -20.43 -37.01
N LEU A 80 5.74 -19.31 -37.76
CA LEU A 80 4.44 -18.76 -38.13
C LEU A 80 3.76 -19.52 -39.28
N GLN A 81 4.40 -20.54 -39.85
CA GLN A 81 3.92 -21.32 -41.00
C GLN A 81 3.57 -20.43 -42.21
N ARG A 82 4.34 -19.36 -42.40
CA ARG A 82 4.16 -18.40 -43.52
C ARG A 82 5.08 -18.65 -44.70
N MET A 83 6.07 -19.52 -44.51
CA MET A 83 6.99 -19.93 -45.57
C MET A 83 7.07 -21.46 -45.62
N PRO A 84 6.85 -22.05 -46.80
CA PRO A 84 6.39 -21.45 -48.06
C PRO A 84 5.04 -20.72 -47.94
N PRO A 85 4.60 -19.93 -48.93
CA PRO A 85 3.27 -19.31 -48.93
C PRO A 85 2.11 -20.32 -48.78
N GLU A 86 0.91 -19.87 -48.39
CA GLU A 86 -0.27 -20.75 -48.20
C GLU A 86 -0.70 -21.50 -49.47
N ASP A 87 -0.39 -20.95 -50.65
CA ASP A 87 -0.65 -21.52 -51.97
C ASP A 87 0.42 -22.51 -52.46
N GLU A 88 1.49 -22.72 -51.68
CA GLU A 88 2.58 -23.63 -51.98
C GLU A 88 2.64 -24.82 -51.00
N GLU A 89 3.35 -25.89 -51.38
CA GLU A 89 3.47 -27.09 -50.53
C GLU A 89 4.28 -26.83 -49.25
N GLN A 90 3.59 -26.84 -48.11
CA GLN A 90 4.19 -26.70 -46.78
C GLN A 90 5.10 -27.89 -46.41
N PRO A 91 6.20 -27.65 -45.68
CA PRO A 91 6.95 -28.69 -45.00
C PRO A 91 6.05 -29.50 -44.07
N THR A 92 6.24 -30.81 -44.05
CA THR A 92 5.63 -31.70 -43.06
C THR A 92 6.10 -31.34 -41.64
N ALA A 93 5.37 -31.77 -40.62
CA ALA A 93 5.76 -31.52 -39.22
C ALA A 93 7.20 -31.98 -38.90
N ALA A 94 7.62 -33.14 -39.43
CA ALA A 94 8.97 -33.67 -39.22
C ALA A 94 10.06 -32.85 -39.95
N GLU A 95 9.78 -32.41 -41.19
CA GLU A 95 10.68 -31.53 -41.94
C GLU A 95 10.82 -30.16 -41.26
N ARG A 96 9.70 -29.60 -40.78
CA ARG A 96 9.70 -28.33 -40.05
C ARG A 96 10.51 -28.41 -38.76
N VAL A 97 10.32 -29.46 -37.95
CA VAL A 97 11.11 -29.71 -36.75
C VAL A 97 12.61 -29.81 -37.08
N SER A 98 12.95 -30.43 -38.21
CA SER A 98 14.35 -30.56 -38.65
C SER A 98 14.95 -29.21 -39.06
N LEU A 99 14.21 -28.39 -39.81
CA LEU A 99 14.60 -27.03 -40.19
C LEU A 99 14.77 -26.14 -38.95
N GLU A 100 13.77 -26.11 -38.07
CA GLU A 100 13.78 -25.30 -36.84
C GLU A 100 14.94 -25.71 -35.92
N SER A 101 15.17 -27.01 -35.72
CA SER A 101 16.27 -27.51 -34.90
C SER A 101 17.63 -27.07 -35.44
N TRP A 102 17.82 -27.14 -36.76
CA TRP A 102 19.06 -26.67 -37.40
C TRP A 102 19.25 -25.16 -37.21
N VAL A 103 18.23 -24.35 -37.49
CA VAL A 103 18.28 -22.89 -37.34
C VAL A 103 18.59 -22.52 -35.88
N SER A 104 17.90 -23.13 -34.91
CA SER A 104 18.16 -22.92 -33.47
C SER A 104 19.60 -23.26 -33.10
N GLN A 105 20.11 -24.42 -33.52
CA GLN A 105 21.49 -24.84 -33.23
C GLN A 105 22.52 -23.87 -33.79
N GLU A 106 22.35 -23.42 -35.03
CA GLU A 106 23.24 -22.42 -35.64
C GLU A 106 23.17 -21.08 -34.90
N LEU A 107 21.99 -20.59 -34.54
CA LEU A 107 21.83 -19.34 -33.78
C LEU A 107 22.42 -19.42 -32.37
N HIS A 108 22.28 -20.56 -31.69
CA HIS A 108 22.84 -20.77 -30.34
C HIS A 108 24.37 -20.78 -30.32
N LYS A 109 25.04 -21.32 -31.35
CA LYS A 109 26.51 -21.29 -31.47
C LYS A 109 27.08 -19.87 -31.34
N TYR A 110 26.32 -18.86 -31.74
CA TYR A 110 26.71 -17.45 -31.72
C TYR A 110 25.92 -16.58 -30.73
N ASN A 111 25.10 -17.19 -29.84
CA ASN A 111 24.20 -16.47 -28.92
C ASN A 111 23.29 -15.45 -29.62
N ALA A 112 22.82 -15.78 -30.83
CA ALA A 112 22.11 -14.88 -31.73
C ALA A 112 20.62 -15.20 -31.90
N ALA A 113 20.05 -16.10 -31.08
CA ALA A 113 18.64 -16.49 -31.12
C ALA A 113 17.74 -15.34 -30.62
N LYS A 114 17.49 -14.34 -31.47
CA LYS A 114 16.67 -13.16 -31.16
C LYS A 114 15.18 -13.53 -31.14
N PHE A 115 14.74 -14.38 -32.06
CA PHE A 115 13.34 -14.79 -32.16
C PHE A 115 12.88 -15.65 -30.98
N GLU A 116 13.67 -16.64 -30.57
CA GLU A 116 13.38 -17.43 -29.34
C GLU A 116 13.26 -16.56 -28.09
N LYS A 117 14.13 -15.54 -27.95
CA LYS A 117 14.03 -14.55 -26.86
C LYS A 117 12.73 -13.73 -26.93
N LYS A 118 12.18 -13.46 -28.12
CA LYS A 118 10.87 -12.81 -28.28
C LYS A 118 9.73 -13.73 -27.85
N LEU A 119 9.77 -15.02 -28.23
CA LEU A 119 8.75 -16.00 -27.85
C LEU A 119 8.60 -16.18 -26.33
N GLN A 120 9.65 -15.89 -25.57
CA GLN A 120 9.60 -15.90 -24.10
C GLN A 120 8.78 -14.73 -23.52
N LYS A 121 8.47 -13.70 -24.30
CA LYS A 121 7.72 -12.54 -23.81
C LYS A 121 6.21 -12.80 -23.82
N PRO A 122 5.45 -12.30 -22.82
CA PRO A 122 4.01 -12.52 -22.73
C PRO A 122 3.20 -12.06 -23.96
N GLU A 123 3.65 -11.00 -24.63
CA GLU A 123 3.00 -10.46 -25.84
C GLU A 123 3.02 -11.43 -27.03
N TYR A 124 3.90 -12.44 -26.98
CA TYR A 124 3.97 -13.53 -27.96
C TYR A 124 3.24 -14.81 -27.51
N GLY A 125 2.57 -14.80 -26.36
CA GLY A 125 1.82 -15.95 -25.86
C GLY A 125 0.65 -16.39 -26.76
N ASN A 126 0.11 -15.46 -27.58
CA ASN A 126 -0.96 -15.77 -28.54
C ASN A 126 -0.48 -16.56 -29.77
N TYR A 127 0.83 -16.79 -29.93
CA TYR A 127 1.35 -17.65 -30.98
C TYR A 127 1.48 -19.11 -30.54
N VAL A 128 1.04 -19.46 -29.33
CA VAL A 128 0.86 -20.86 -28.94
C VAL A 128 -0.26 -21.44 -29.79
N ASP A 129 0.00 -22.60 -30.40
CA ASP A 129 -0.98 -23.33 -31.19
C ASP A 129 -2.21 -23.69 -30.33
N HIS A 130 -3.37 -23.16 -30.73
CA HIS A 130 -4.63 -23.34 -30.00
C HIS A 130 -5.14 -24.78 -30.06
N ASP A 131 -4.92 -25.50 -31.15
CA ASP A 131 -5.34 -26.90 -31.26
C ASP A 131 -4.54 -27.75 -30.29
N ASN A 132 -3.23 -27.53 -30.18
CA ASN A 132 -2.41 -28.18 -29.15
C ASN A 132 -2.89 -27.83 -27.72
N LEU A 133 -3.35 -26.61 -27.49
CA LEU A 133 -3.82 -26.17 -26.18
C LEU A 133 -5.19 -26.76 -25.79
N PHE A 134 -6.10 -26.91 -26.75
CA PHE A 134 -7.51 -27.25 -26.49
C PHE A 134 -7.94 -28.65 -26.94
N SER A 135 -7.14 -29.38 -27.72
CA SER A 135 -7.44 -30.75 -28.16
C SER A 135 -7.52 -31.77 -27.03
N GLY A 136 -6.81 -31.50 -25.92
CA GLY A 136 -6.65 -32.42 -24.81
C GLY A 136 -5.59 -33.50 -25.04
N GLU A 137 -4.93 -33.53 -26.20
CA GLU A 137 -3.87 -34.50 -26.55
C GLU A 137 -2.75 -34.53 -25.49
N PHE A 138 -2.33 -33.35 -25.02
CA PHE A 138 -1.22 -33.19 -24.08
C PHE A 138 -1.67 -33.10 -22.61
N LYS A 139 -2.95 -33.33 -22.30
CA LYS A 139 -3.53 -33.10 -20.96
C LYS A 139 -2.84 -33.87 -19.83
N GLU A 140 -2.32 -35.06 -20.12
CA GLU A 140 -1.67 -35.94 -19.14
C GLU A 140 -0.15 -35.84 -19.14
N LEU A 141 0.44 -35.00 -20.01
CA LEU A 141 1.87 -34.73 -19.97
C LEU A 141 2.22 -33.78 -18.82
N PRO A 142 3.36 -33.98 -18.14
CA PRO A 142 3.86 -33.02 -17.18
C PRO A 142 4.13 -31.67 -17.83
N GLY A 143 3.47 -30.62 -17.33
CA GLY A 143 3.78 -29.25 -17.71
C GLY A 143 5.19 -28.88 -17.24
N PHE A 144 5.91 -28.11 -18.06
CA PHE A 144 7.25 -27.63 -17.73
C PHE A 144 7.40 -26.15 -18.07
N THR A 145 8.20 -25.45 -17.27
CA THR A 145 8.63 -24.08 -17.51
C THR A 145 10.10 -23.94 -17.10
N TYR A 146 10.84 -23.05 -17.76
CA TYR A 146 12.18 -22.68 -17.32
C TYR A 146 12.19 -22.06 -15.92
N ASP A 147 13.36 -22.03 -15.29
CA ASP A 147 13.58 -21.31 -14.03
C ASP A 147 13.24 -19.82 -14.20
N ARG A 148 12.43 -19.28 -13.29
CA ARG A 148 11.93 -17.89 -13.39
C ARG A 148 12.02 -17.17 -12.05
N ARG A 149 12.28 -15.87 -12.13
CA ARG A 149 12.03 -14.92 -11.03
C ARG A 149 10.97 -13.94 -11.48
N TRP A 150 9.94 -13.78 -10.65
CA TRP A 150 8.81 -12.91 -10.91
C TRP A 150 8.85 -11.76 -9.93
N LEU A 151 8.84 -10.52 -10.43
CA LEU A 151 8.65 -9.37 -9.55
C LEU A 151 7.26 -9.47 -8.92
N ILE A 152 7.17 -9.29 -7.60
CA ILE A 152 5.87 -9.34 -6.93
C ILE A 152 4.98 -8.17 -7.36
N SER A 153 3.66 -8.38 -7.29
CA SER A 153 2.68 -7.33 -7.57
C SER A 153 2.74 -6.20 -6.54
N GLU A 154 2.21 -5.04 -6.91
CA GLU A 154 1.95 -3.96 -5.95
C GLU A 154 1.09 -4.45 -4.77
N TYR A 155 0.10 -5.30 -5.04
CA TYR A 155 -0.80 -5.85 -4.03
C TYR A 155 -0.12 -6.84 -3.08
N ILE A 156 0.76 -7.70 -3.60
CA ILE A 156 1.55 -8.65 -2.80
C ILE A 156 2.55 -7.86 -1.95
N PHE A 157 3.15 -6.81 -2.50
CA PHE A 157 4.02 -5.90 -1.76
C PHE A 157 3.27 -5.29 -0.57
N ASP A 158 2.10 -4.69 -0.80
CA ASP A 158 1.29 -4.08 0.26
C ASP A 158 0.86 -5.12 1.31
N ALA A 159 0.41 -6.30 0.87
CA ALA A 159 0.06 -7.41 1.75
C ALA A 159 1.24 -7.88 2.62
N LYS A 160 2.43 -7.96 2.03
CA LYS A 160 3.66 -8.35 2.73
C LYS A 160 4.02 -7.35 3.82
N PHE A 161 3.93 -6.05 3.53
CA PHE A 161 4.10 -5.00 4.53
C PHE A 161 3.00 -5.02 5.58
N GLN A 162 1.76 -5.29 5.21
CA GLN A 162 0.67 -5.40 6.16
C GLN A 162 0.88 -6.52 7.17
N ARG A 163 1.30 -7.70 6.69
CA ARG A 163 1.67 -8.83 7.54
C ARG A 163 2.83 -8.48 8.46
N MET A 164 3.94 -8.01 7.88
CA MET A 164 5.16 -7.67 8.62
C MET A 164 4.87 -6.64 9.68
N LEU A 165 4.22 -5.53 9.34
CA LEU A 165 4.00 -4.40 10.24
C LEU A 165 2.74 -4.53 11.10
N GLN A 166 2.10 -5.71 11.09
CA GLN A 166 0.86 -6.01 11.80
C GLN A 166 -0.25 -4.96 11.58
N GLY A 167 -0.39 -4.51 10.34
CA GLY A 167 -1.38 -3.52 9.92
C GLY A 167 -2.80 -4.03 10.11
N ASN A 168 -3.57 -3.36 10.97
CA ASN A 168 -4.97 -3.69 11.25
C ASN A 168 -5.91 -2.79 10.45
N ALA A 169 -6.03 -3.09 9.16
CA ALA A 169 -6.96 -2.38 8.29
C ALA A 169 -8.39 -2.89 8.49
N ARG A 170 -9.34 -1.95 8.49
CA ARG A 170 -10.77 -2.23 8.59
C ARG A 170 -11.52 -1.47 7.50
N ALA A 171 -12.48 -2.14 6.89
CA ALA A 171 -13.31 -1.56 5.85
C ALA A 171 -14.76 -2.03 5.99
N LYS A 172 -15.68 -1.41 5.24
CA LYS A 172 -17.09 -1.79 5.25
C LYS A 172 -17.33 -2.93 4.26
N ARG A 173 -18.12 -3.90 4.70
CA ARG A 173 -18.69 -4.94 3.86
C ARG A 173 -20.13 -5.17 4.25
N ARG A 174 -21.07 -4.96 3.32
CA ARG A 174 -22.51 -5.13 3.55
C ARG A 174 -22.97 -4.46 4.86
N GLY A 175 -22.52 -3.21 5.09
CA GLY A 175 -22.80 -2.41 6.30
C GLY A 175 -21.93 -2.71 7.55
N ALA A 176 -21.38 -3.92 7.66
CA ALA A 176 -20.53 -4.34 8.78
C ALA A 176 -19.08 -3.86 8.61
N THR A 177 -18.39 -3.59 9.72
CA THR A 177 -16.95 -3.26 9.69
C THR A 177 -16.12 -4.52 9.91
N VAL A 178 -15.44 -4.99 8.86
CA VAL A 178 -14.61 -6.20 8.85
C VAL A 178 -13.12 -5.86 8.81
N SER A 179 -12.26 -6.78 9.26
CA SER A 179 -10.81 -6.67 9.04
C SER A 179 -10.48 -7.12 7.63
N VAL A 180 -9.55 -6.45 6.95
CA VAL A 180 -9.21 -6.70 5.55
C VAL A 180 -7.71 -6.85 5.32
N LEU A 181 -7.36 -7.65 4.31
CA LEU A 181 -6.00 -7.86 3.82
C LEU A 181 -5.73 -7.08 2.53
N GLY A 182 -4.47 -6.70 2.30
CA GLY A 182 -4.01 -5.94 1.13
C GLY A 182 -4.07 -4.42 1.29
N SER A 183 -4.16 -3.90 2.53
CA SER A 183 -4.11 -2.46 2.79
C SER A 183 -2.68 -1.97 2.94
N HIS A 184 -2.43 -0.79 2.38
CA HIS A 184 -1.15 -0.07 2.48
C HIS A 184 -1.18 1.03 3.56
N ARG A 185 -2.26 1.13 4.32
CA ARG A 185 -2.45 2.15 5.36
C ARG A 185 -1.96 1.67 6.71
N PHE A 186 -0.91 2.33 7.19
CA PHE A 186 -0.31 2.05 8.50
C PHE A 186 -0.49 3.24 9.44
N GLN A 187 -0.67 2.95 10.73
CA GLN A 187 -0.71 3.99 11.74
C GLN A 187 0.67 4.64 11.83
N GLN A 188 0.75 5.96 11.61
CA GLN A 188 2.00 6.75 11.70
C GLN A 188 3.09 6.34 10.71
N LEU A 189 2.74 5.62 9.63
CA LEU A 189 3.70 5.20 8.63
C LEU A 189 3.08 5.29 7.23
N SER A 190 3.84 5.86 6.30
CA SER A 190 3.50 5.92 4.89
C SER A 190 4.62 5.31 4.08
N LEU A 191 4.27 4.24 3.36
CA LEU A 191 5.13 3.51 2.45
C LEU A 191 4.77 3.85 1.00
N THR A 192 5.76 3.80 0.12
CA THR A 192 5.59 4.09 -1.29
C THR A 192 5.79 2.82 -2.09
N ASN A 193 4.82 2.40 -2.89
CA ASN A 193 5.00 1.22 -3.73
C ASN A 193 6.08 1.51 -4.80
N PRO A 194 7.17 0.74 -4.84
CA PRO A 194 8.26 0.98 -5.80
C PRO A 194 7.94 0.45 -7.19
N PHE A 195 6.89 -0.35 -7.38
CA PHE A 195 6.59 -1.03 -8.64
C PHE A 195 5.42 -0.35 -9.33
N LEU A 196 5.70 0.51 -10.29
CA LEU A 196 4.67 1.06 -11.17
C LEU A 196 4.34 0.01 -12.23
N LEU A 197 3.22 -0.69 -12.08
CA LEU A 197 2.76 -1.63 -13.10
C LEU A 197 2.43 -0.87 -14.39
N PRO A 198 2.86 -1.34 -15.57
CA PRO A 198 2.50 -0.70 -16.83
C PRO A 198 0.99 -0.75 -17.07
N ASN A 199 0.40 0.36 -17.54
CA ASN A 199 -1.03 0.51 -17.85
C ASN A 199 -1.53 -0.36 -19.04
N ARG A 200 -0.72 -1.29 -19.57
CA ARG A 200 -1.08 -2.14 -20.71
C ARG A 200 -1.86 -3.36 -20.20
N SER A 201 -2.95 -3.72 -20.89
CA SER A 201 -3.71 -4.94 -20.61
C SER A 201 -2.88 -6.19 -20.94
N GLY A 202 -2.69 -7.11 -19.98
CA GLY A 202 -1.87 -8.32 -20.13
C GLY A 202 -1.38 -8.88 -18.78
N VAL A 203 -0.46 -9.86 -18.80
CA VAL A 203 0.18 -10.43 -17.61
C VAL A 203 1.02 -9.35 -16.91
N ARG A 204 0.43 -8.69 -15.91
CA ARG A 204 1.05 -7.54 -15.21
C ARG A 204 2.31 -7.86 -14.42
N TYR A 205 2.56 -9.14 -14.12
CA TYR A 205 3.60 -9.56 -13.18
C TYR A 205 4.88 -10.09 -13.85
N TYR A 206 4.97 -10.01 -15.17
CA TYR A 206 6.17 -10.42 -15.90
C TYR A 206 7.19 -9.28 -15.90
N ALA A 207 8.39 -9.53 -15.36
CA ALA A 207 9.45 -8.54 -15.29
C ALA A 207 10.48 -8.80 -16.42
N ASP A 208 10.36 -8.08 -17.52
CA ASP A 208 11.42 -7.92 -18.52
C ASP A 208 12.17 -6.58 -18.36
N THR A 209 11.79 -5.81 -17.34
CA THR A 209 12.26 -4.44 -17.10
C THR A 209 13.25 -4.40 -15.95
N ASP A 210 14.40 -3.78 -16.18
CA ASP A 210 15.41 -3.59 -15.14
C ASP A 210 14.90 -2.64 -14.05
N LEU A 211 15.19 -2.96 -12.79
CA LEU A 211 14.93 -2.04 -11.69
C LEU A 211 15.86 -0.82 -11.80
N THR A 212 15.28 0.37 -11.81
CA THR A 212 16.03 1.64 -11.92
C THR A 212 16.50 2.13 -10.55
N GLY A 213 17.39 3.13 -10.54
CA GLY A 213 17.77 3.84 -9.31
C GLY A 213 16.59 4.47 -8.56
N GLY A 214 15.50 4.81 -9.26
CA GLY A 214 14.26 5.30 -8.63
C GLY A 214 13.60 4.23 -7.76
N HIS A 215 13.50 2.99 -8.26
CA HIS A 215 12.95 1.87 -7.49
C HIS A 215 13.79 1.58 -6.25
N LEU A 216 15.13 1.60 -6.39
CA LEU A 216 16.05 1.42 -5.27
C LEU A 216 15.89 2.51 -4.20
N SER A 217 15.75 3.77 -4.60
CA SER A 217 15.54 4.90 -3.67
C SER A 217 14.25 4.75 -2.86
N SER A 218 13.15 4.37 -3.52
CA SER A 218 11.88 4.08 -2.85
C SER A 218 12.01 2.91 -1.88
N MET A 219 12.68 1.83 -2.30
CA MET A 219 12.94 0.67 -1.43
C MET A 219 13.79 1.00 -0.21
N LEU A 220 14.85 1.81 -0.38
CA LEU A 220 15.68 2.29 0.73
C LEU A 220 14.87 3.10 1.74
N THR A 221 14.03 4.01 1.25
CA THR A 221 13.16 4.83 2.10
C THR A 221 12.16 3.98 2.87
N ASN A 222 11.51 3.02 2.20
CA ASN A 222 10.59 2.09 2.84
C ASN A 222 11.28 1.22 3.89
N ALA A 223 12.47 0.71 3.58
CA ALA A 223 13.26 -0.11 4.49
C ALA A 223 13.67 0.66 5.75
N GLN A 224 14.12 1.91 5.58
CA GLN A 224 14.45 2.77 6.71
C GLN A 224 13.23 3.01 7.60
N LYS A 225 12.14 3.54 7.03
CA LYS A 225 10.92 3.84 7.79
C LYS A 225 10.34 2.60 8.48
N SER A 226 10.38 1.45 7.83
CA SER A 226 9.88 0.20 8.39
C SER A 226 10.76 -0.33 9.51
N SER A 227 12.09 -0.19 9.40
CA SER A 227 13.02 -0.57 10.45
C SER A 227 12.86 0.28 11.72
N GLU A 228 12.66 1.59 11.56
CA GLU A 228 12.33 2.52 12.64
C GLU A 228 10.96 2.18 13.24
N TYR A 229 9.93 1.99 12.42
CA TYR A 229 8.60 1.59 12.91
C TYR A 229 8.61 0.26 13.68
N ILE A 230 9.35 -0.74 13.22
CA ILE A 230 9.49 -2.03 13.90
C ILE A 230 10.12 -1.83 15.29
N THR A 231 11.23 -1.10 15.37
CA THR A 231 12.02 -0.95 16.60
C THR A 231 11.39 0.04 17.58
N ASP A 232 10.96 1.20 17.10
CA ASP A 232 10.50 2.31 17.94
C ASP A 232 9.01 2.23 18.29
N TYR A 233 8.22 1.48 17.52
CA TYR A 233 6.78 1.38 17.75
C TYR A 233 6.32 -0.06 18.05
N LEU A 234 6.56 -1.02 17.14
CA LEU A 234 5.97 -2.36 17.27
C LEU A 234 6.57 -3.16 18.43
N VAL A 235 7.90 -3.22 18.54
CA VAL A 235 8.59 -3.95 19.61
C VAL A 235 8.23 -3.40 20.98
N LYS A 236 8.23 -2.07 21.14
CA LYS A 236 7.87 -1.40 22.39
C LYS A 236 6.41 -1.64 22.78
N ARG A 237 5.49 -1.67 21.81
CA ARG A 237 4.05 -1.86 22.05
C ARG A 237 3.65 -3.33 22.28
N LYS A 238 4.35 -4.29 21.65
CA LYS A 238 3.99 -5.72 21.67
C LYS A 238 5.20 -6.57 22.05
N ALA A 239 5.27 -6.90 23.34
CA ALA A 239 6.41 -7.63 23.92
C ALA A 239 6.77 -8.96 23.21
N GLY A 240 5.79 -9.64 22.59
CA GLY A 240 6.01 -10.91 21.88
C GLY A 240 6.31 -10.79 20.39
N TYR A 241 6.44 -9.58 19.83
CA TYR A 241 6.59 -9.41 18.38
C TYR A 241 7.97 -9.83 17.87
N LEU A 242 9.05 -9.29 18.43
CA LEU A 242 10.44 -9.69 18.16
C LEU A 242 11.24 -9.73 19.47
N PRO A 243 11.14 -10.83 20.24
CA PRO A 243 11.75 -10.94 21.56
C PRO A 243 13.27 -10.69 21.58
N ALA A 244 13.99 -11.07 20.51
CA ALA A 244 15.44 -10.88 20.45
C ALA A 244 15.82 -9.39 20.45
N ILE A 245 15.06 -8.53 19.75
CA ILE A 245 15.29 -7.07 19.78
C ILE A 245 15.10 -6.53 21.19
N LYS A 246 14.04 -6.96 21.88
CA LYS A 246 13.75 -6.52 23.25
C LYS A 246 14.86 -6.91 24.22
N GLU A 247 15.39 -8.13 24.09
CA GLU A 247 16.47 -8.61 24.94
C GLU A 247 17.78 -7.88 24.65
N ILE A 248 18.11 -7.65 23.37
CA ILE A 248 19.29 -6.87 22.97
C ILE A 248 19.22 -5.44 23.50
N MET A 249 18.05 -4.79 23.44
CA MET A 249 17.85 -3.40 23.84
C MET A 249 17.54 -3.21 25.33
N ALA A 250 17.50 -4.28 26.12
CA ALA A 250 16.98 -4.24 27.49
C ALA A 250 17.79 -3.28 28.39
N LEU A 251 19.12 -3.24 28.22
CA LEU A 251 20.00 -2.38 28.99
C LEU A 251 19.83 -0.91 28.60
N GLU A 252 19.83 -0.60 27.29
CA GLU A 252 19.56 0.73 26.75
C GLU A 252 18.19 1.27 27.18
N ASP A 253 17.14 0.45 27.03
CA ASP A 253 15.78 0.84 27.39
C ASP A 253 15.67 1.13 28.90
N ALA A 254 16.37 0.36 29.75
CA ALA A 254 16.44 0.62 31.19
C ALA A 254 17.16 1.94 31.50
N HIS A 255 18.31 2.20 30.87
CA HIS A 255 19.05 3.46 31.04
C HIS A 255 18.21 4.67 30.58
N HIS A 256 17.56 4.59 29.42
CA HIS A 256 16.69 5.66 28.93
C HIS A 256 15.48 5.89 29.83
N ALA A 257 14.87 4.83 30.38
CA ALA A 257 13.78 4.95 31.34
C ALA A 257 14.23 5.65 32.63
N THR A 258 15.41 5.30 33.15
CA THR A 258 16.00 5.96 34.33
C THR A 258 16.28 7.44 34.06
N LEU A 259 16.89 7.78 32.93
CA LEU A 259 17.14 9.19 32.57
C LEU A 259 15.85 9.99 32.40
N ALA A 260 14.84 9.42 31.76
CA ALA A 260 13.53 10.06 31.61
C ALA A 260 12.87 10.31 32.97
N ALA A 261 12.91 9.33 33.87
CA ALA A 261 12.39 9.46 35.24
C ALA A 261 13.15 10.52 36.05
N ARG A 262 14.49 10.54 35.95
CA ARG A 262 15.34 11.55 36.59
C ARG A 262 15.05 12.95 36.07
N ARG A 263 14.93 13.12 34.74
CA ARG A 263 14.56 14.40 34.11
C ARG A 263 13.22 14.89 34.61
N GLU A 264 12.18 14.06 34.51
CA GLU A 264 10.82 14.42 34.94
C GLU A 264 10.78 14.82 36.42
N PHE A 265 11.52 14.09 37.27
CA PHE A 265 11.62 14.40 38.69
C PHE A 265 12.34 15.73 38.96
N LEU A 266 13.46 15.98 38.27
CA LEU A 266 14.22 17.22 38.41
C LEU A 266 13.43 18.43 37.89
N GLU A 267 12.81 18.36 36.72
CA GLU A 267 12.01 19.45 36.15
C GLU A 267 10.89 19.90 37.11
N LYS A 268 10.32 18.96 37.89
CA LYS A 268 9.28 19.26 38.87
C LYS A 268 9.81 19.77 40.21
N PHE A 269 10.97 19.31 40.66
CA PHE A 269 11.38 19.47 42.07
C PHE A 269 12.79 20.05 42.28
N ILE A 270 13.52 20.42 41.24
CA ILE A 270 14.89 20.91 41.36
C ILE A 270 15.03 22.12 42.29
N ALA A 271 14.08 23.07 42.27
CA ALA A 271 14.11 24.22 43.18
C ALA A 271 14.08 23.79 44.65
N LYS A 272 13.17 22.87 44.99
CA LYS A 272 13.07 22.29 46.33
C LYS A 272 14.32 21.50 46.71
N LEU A 273 14.85 20.69 45.79
CA LEU A 273 16.07 19.91 46.03
C LEU A 273 17.29 20.82 46.28
N CYS A 274 17.40 21.92 45.52
CA CYS A 274 18.48 22.88 45.74
C CYS A 274 18.36 23.58 47.09
N GLU A 275 17.14 23.92 47.52
CA GLU A 275 16.91 24.50 48.84
C GLU A 275 17.22 23.50 49.97
N ASP A 276 16.80 22.24 49.83
CA ASP A 276 17.06 21.18 50.82
C ASP A 276 18.56 20.88 50.95
N GLU A 277 19.34 20.90 49.86
CA GLU A 277 20.77 20.56 49.85
C GLU A 277 21.71 21.75 50.14
N PHE A 278 21.41 22.94 49.64
CA PHE A 278 22.30 24.13 49.77
C PHE A 278 21.78 25.16 50.79
N GLY A 279 20.56 25.00 51.32
CA GLY A 279 19.99 25.87 52.34
C GLY A 279 20.05 27.35 51.96
N ALA A 280 20.59 28.18 52.86
CA ALA A 280 20.69 29.62 52.66
C ALA A 280 21.61 30.02 51.48
N GLU A 281 22.58 29.17 51.10
CA GLU A 281 23.48 29.44 49.99
C GLU A 281 22.78 29.33 48.64
N HIS A 282 21.69 28.56 48.55
CA HIS A 282 20.91 28.39 47.32
C HIS A 282 20.49 29.73 46.70
N GLN A 283 19.96 30.64 47.53
CA GLN A 283 19.49 31.96 47.06
C GLN A 283 20.63 32.81 46.48
N ALA A 284 21.85 32.68 47.02
CA ALA A 284 23.03 33.38 46.51
C ALA A 284 23.57 32.77 45.21
N MET A 285 23.25 31.50 44.94
CA MET A 285 23.65 30.80 43.73
C MET A 285 22.70 31.02 42.55
N LEU A 286 21.50 31.57 42.75
CA LEU A 286 20.56 31.83 41.67
C LEU A 286 21.09 32.92 40.71
N PRO A 287 20.80 32.83 39.40
CA PRO A 287 21.14 33.89 38.46
C PRO A 287 20.44 35.18 38.85
N ARG A 288 21.07 36.32 38.56
CA ARG A 288 20.47 37.62 38.85
C ARG A 288 19.17 37.77 38.04
N PHE A 289 18.03 37.86 38.73
CA PHE A 289 16.75 38.09 38.09
C PHE A 289 16.72 39.41 37.31
N VAL A 290 16.34 39.32 36.04
CA VAL A 290 16.11 40.46 35.16
C VAL A 290 14.65 40.40 34.70
N PRO A 291 13.78 41.33 35.16
CA PRO A 291 12.41 41.41 34.69
C PRO A 291 12.36 41.67 33.19
N VAL A 292 11.38 41.06 32.54
CA VAL A 292 11.20 41.14 31.10
C VAL A 292 10.37 42.38 30.74
N GLU A 293 10.85 43.16 29.77
CA GLU A 293 10.10 44.31 29.27
C GLU A 293 9.02 43.86 28.27
N LEU A 294 7.76 44.26 28.54
CA LEU A 294 6.64 44.03 27.64
C LEU A 294 6.43 45.22 26.71
N ASN A 295 6.13 44.94 25.45
CA ASN A 295 5.72 45.98 24.51
C ASN A 295 4.51 46.76 25.06
N PRO A 296 4.51 48.10 24.93
CA PRO A 296 3.40 48.92 25.37
C PRO A 296 2.13 48.53 24.62
N VAL A 297 1.00 48.55 25.32
CA VAL A 297 -0.31 48.36 24.68
C VAL A 297 -0.51 49.55 23.73
N LYS A 298 -0.74 49.27 22.45
CA LYS A 298 -0.95 50.32 21.45
C LYS A 298 -2.21 51.11 21.83
N GLU A 299 -2.08 52.42 22.01
CA GLU A 299 -3.23 53.31 22.19
C GLU A 299 -4.11 53.24 20.93
N LEU A 300 -5.39 52.94 21.13
CA LEU A 300 -6.38 52.86 20.06
C LEU A 300 -6.67 54.28 19.56
N ALA A 301 -6.80 54.45 18.25
CA ALA A 301 -7.25 55.73 17.70
C ALA A 301 -8.71 56.01 18.12
N GLU A 302 -9.09 57.28 18.18
CA GLU A 302 -10.44 57.71 18.60
C GLU A 302 -11.52 57.02 17.72
N GLY A 303 -12.31 56.13 18.33
CA GLY A 303 -13.34 55.32 17.65
C GLY A 303 -12.96 53.86 17.34
N GLU A 304 -11.71 53.44 17.54
CA GLU A 304 -11.30 52.03 17.45
C GLU A 304 -11.66 51.27 18.74
N THR A 305 -12.28 50.09 18.61
CA THR A 305 -12.54 49.19 19.73
C THR A 305 -11.55 48.03 19.70
N TYR A 306 -10.83 47.82 20.81
CA TYR A 306 -9.92 46.67 20.95
C TYR A 306 -10.71 45.38 20.96
N LYS A 307 -10.48 44.51 19.97
CA LYS A 307 -11.12 43.20 19.91
C LYS A 307 -10.27 42.18 20.68
N LYS A 308 -10.56 42.05 21.98
CA LYS A 308 -9.99 41.00 22.84
C LYS A 308 -10.20 39.62 22.20
N LEU A 309 -9.15 38.79 22.13
CA LEU A 309 -9.29 37.40 21.66
C LEU A 309 -10.29 36.64 22.57
N PRO A 310 -11.08 35.70 22.02
CA PRO A 310 -11.92 34.84 22.84
C PRO A 310 -11.07 34.08 23.87
N ARG A 311 -11.55 33.97 25.12
CA ARG A 311 -10.84 33.27 26.22
C ARG A 311 -10.28 31.90 25.84
N PRO A 312 -11.00 31.00 25.12
CA PRO A 312 -10.45 29.70 24.74
C PRO A 312 -9.23 29.80 23.83
N VAL A 313 -9.14 30.86 23.01
CA VAL A 313 -8.00 31.12 22.12
C VAL A 313 -6.81 31.60 22.94
N ALA A 314 -7.00 32.57 23.84
CA ALA A 314 -5.95 33.07 24.73
C ALA A 314 -5.39 31.96 25.64
N MET A 315 -6.27 31.12 26.18
CA MET A 315 -5.89 29.93 26.95
C MET A 315 -5.06 28.96 26.10
N ASN A 316 -5.50 28.63 24.88
CA ASN A 316 -4.75 27.74 23.99
C ASN A 316 -3.37 28.32 23.64
N THR A 317 -3.27 29.64 23.48
CA THR A 317 -1.97 30.32 23.30
C THR A 317 -1.08 30.17 24.53
N LEU A 318 -1.60 30.37 25.75
CA LEU A 318 -0.84 30.18 26.98
C LEU A 318 -0.38 28.72 27.17
N VAL A 319 -1.22 27.75 26.80
CA VAL A 319 -0.88 26.31 26.79
C VAL A 319 0.23 26.02 25.78
N LYS A 320 0.15 26.55 24.56
CA LYS A 320 1.19 26.38 23.53
C LYS A 320 2.53 27.01 23.90
N LEU A 321 2.50 28.04 24.74
CA LEU A 321 3.71 28.65 25.29
C LEU A 321 4.18 27.94 26.56
N GLU A 322 3.53 26.86 27.01
CA GLU A 322 3.89 26.12 28.23
C GLU A 322 3.82 26.99 29.51
N GLY A 323 3.07 28.10 29.49
CA GLY A 323 2.89 28.97 30.65
C GLY A 323 1.70 28.59 31.52
N ALA A 324 0.78 27.77 31.00
CA ALA A 324 -0.49 27.47 31.68
C ALA A 324 -0.27 26.68 32.98
N GLU A 325 0.64 25.71 32.98
CA GLU A 325 0.90 24.85 34.13
C GLU A 325 1.39 25.65 35.34
N THR A 326 2.47 26.43 35.18
CA THR A 326 3.01 27.30 36.25
C THR A 326 1.96 28.27 36.78
N PHE A 327 1.19 28.89 35.87
CA PHE A 327 0.16 29.85 36.26
C PHE A 327 -0.96 29.19 37.09
N TYR A 328 -1.54 28.08 36.63
CA TYR A 328 -2.66 27.44 37.33
C TYR A 328 -2.21 26.75 38.63
N GLN A 329 -1.00 26.22 38.70
CA GLN A 329 -0.44 25.67 39.94
C GLN A 329 -0.22 26.77 40.98
N LEU A 330 0.25 27.96 40.59
CA LEU A 330 0.42 29.10 41.49
C LEU A 330 -0.93 29.71 41.89
N ALA A 331 -1.75 30.09 40.91
CA ALA A 331 -3.03 30.78 41.16
C ALA A 331 -4.07 29.88 41.85
N GLY A 332 -3.96 28.56 41.68
CA GLY A 332 -4.80 27.55 42.33
C GLY A 332 -4.30 27.09 43.70
N SER A 333 -3.11 27.52 44.14
CA SER A 333 -2.54 27.11 45.43
C SER A 333 -3.19 27.90 46.59
N PRO A 334 -3.57 27.24 47.71
CA PRO A 334 -4.07 27.92 48.91
C PRO A 334 -3.09 28.97 49.46
N GLU A 335 -1.79 28.79 49.27
CA GLU A 335 -0.75 29.71 49.74
C GLU A 335 -0.77 31.07 49.00
N HIS A 336 -1.33 31.09 47.79
CA HIS A 336 -1.35 32.27 46.93
C HIS A 336 -2.77 32.78 46.65
N GLU A 337 -3.79 32.25 47.32
CA GLU A 337 -5.20 32.62 47.13
C GLU A 337 -5.41 34.14 47.30
N ASN A 338 -4.72 34.74 48.28
CA ASN A 338 -4.83 36.17 48.61
C ASN A 338 -3.85 37.08 47.83
N LYS A 339 -3.04 36.55 46.91
CA LYS A 339 -2.09 37.35 46.13
C LYS A 339 -2.77 38.11 45.01
N SER A 340 -2.34 39.34 44.77
CA SER A 340 -2.80 40.16 43.63
C SER A 340 -2.41 39.53 42.29
N ASP A 341 -3.06 39.95 41.22
CA ASP A 341 -2.75 39.46 39.88
C ASP A 341 -1.32 39.82 39.46
N GLU A 342 -0.84 41.02 39.83
CA GLU A 342 0.55 41.42 39.61
C GLU A 342 1.54 40.58 40.41
N GLU A 343 1.18 40.16 41.63
CA GLU A 343 2.01 39.28 42.44
C GLU A 343 2.10 37.88 41.83
N ILE A 344 0.98 37.29 41.39
CA ILE A 344 0.97 35.99 40.70
C ILE A 344 1.77 36.07 39.40
N GLN A 345 1.59 37.14 38.62
CA GLN A 345 2.32 37.34 37.37
C GLN A 345 3.84 37.41 37.62
N ARG A 346 4.29 38.16 38.63
CA ARG A 346 5.71 38.24 39.02
C ARG A 346 6.25 36.90 39.53
N LEU A 347 5.46 36.12 40.25
CA LEU A 347 5.86 34.78 40.67
C LEU A 347 6.05 33.84 39.47
N CYS A 348 5.12 33.87 38.51
CA CYS A 348 5.25 33.11 37.27
C CYS A 348 6.52 33.51 36.51
N GLU A 349 6.74 34.82 36.32
CA GLU A 349 7.92 35.35 35.65
C GLU A 349 9.23 34.89 36.31
N ARG A 350 9.30 34.93 37.64
CA ARG A 350 10.48 34.47 38.38
C ARG A 350 10.72 32.97 38.20
N ILE A 351 9.68 32.14 38.28
CA ILE A 351 9.82 30.69 38.09
C ILE A 351 10.33 30.40 36.68
N TRP A 352 9.72 31.00 35.65
CA TRP A 352 10.17 30.83 34.27
C TRP A 352 11.61 31.30 34.06
N PHE A 353 11.97 32.45 34.64
CA PHE A 353 13.33 32.95 34.58
C PHE A 353 14.33 31.98 35.21
N TYR A 354 14.10 31.50 36.44
CA TYR A 354 15.03 30.59 37.11
C TYR A 354 15.09 29.21 36.47
N ASN A 355 13.99 28.78 35.85
CA ASN A 355 13.98 27.57 35.04
C ASN A 355 14.84 27.69 33.78
N GLY A 356 15.19 28.91 33.33
CA GLY A 356 16.01 29.12 32.13
C GLY A 356 15.19 29.37 30.86
N ASP A 357 13.89 29.69 30.99
CA ASP A 357 13.05 29.97 29.84
C ASP A 357 13.54 31.20 29.06
N HIS A 358 13.53 31.11 27.73
CA HIS A 358 13.99 32.20 26.87
C HIS A 358 13.12 33.46 27.01
N GLU A 359 13.74 34.65 27.07
CA GLU A 359 13.08 35.95 27.28
C GLU A 359 11.82 36.15 26.43
N ARG A 360 11.91 35.90 25.12
CA ARG A 360 10.78 36.03 24.17
C ARG A 360 9.58 35.12 24.49
N VAL A 361 9.82 33.95 25.07
CA VAL A 361 8.75 33.03 25.50
C VAL A 361 8.07 33.60 26.74
N ILE A 362 8.86 34.07 27.71
CA ILE A 362 8.37 34.77 28.91
C ILE A 362 7.55 36.01 28.51
N GLN A 363 8.02 36.83 27.57
CA GLN A 363 7.26 37.97 27.01
C GLN A 363 5.89 37.54 26.48
N GLY A 364 5.85 36.46 25.71
CA GLY A 364 4.61 35.92 25.16
C GLY A 364 3.62 35.48 26.25
N ARG A 365 4.11 34.75 27.27
CA ARG A 365 3.28 34.29 28.41
C ARG A 365 2.74 35.48 29.21
N LEU A 366 3.61 36.44 29.54
CA LEU A 366 3.25 37.63 30.31
C LEU A 366 2.34 38.58 29.54
N ALA A 367 2.46 38.69 28.21
CA ALA A 367 1.54 39.47 27.39
C ALA A 367 0.10 38.93 27.47
N ILE A 368 -0.06 37.59 27.50
CA ILE A 368 -1.36 36.95 27.70
C ILE A 368 -1.84 37.17 29.14
N LEU A 369 -1.00 36.93 30.15
CA LEU A 369 -1.39 37.12 31.56
C LEU A 369 -1.80 38.57 31.85
N ARG A 370 -1.08 39.57 31.32
CA ARG A 370 -1.40 40.99 31.47
C ARG A 370 -2.85 41.34 31.09
N GLU A 371 -3.41 40.66 30.09
CA GLU A 371 -4.77 40.94 29.59
C GLU A 371 -5.85 39.99 30.13
N TYR A 372 -5.47 38.78 30.55
CA TYR A 372 -6.42 37.69 30.82
C TYR A 372 -6.31 37.08 32.22
N ILE A 373 -5.38 37.52 33.08
CA ILE A 373 -5.18 36.90 34.40
C ILE A 373 -6.46 36.92 35.26
N ALA A 374 -7.16 38.05 35.35
CA ALA A 374 -8.44 38.14 36.05
C ALA A 374 -9.49 37.18 35.47
N ASP A 375 -9.66 37.18 34.13
CA ASP A 375 -10.59 36.27 33.44
C ASP A 375 -10.27 34.79 33.71
N PHE A 376 -8.98 34.44 33.78
CA PHE A 376 -8.55 33.08 34.06
C PHE A 376 -8.80 32.68 35.51
N ARG A 377 -8.53 33.57 36.48
CA ARG A 377 -8.75 33.33 37.91
C ARG A 377 -10.22 33.14 38.27
N GLU A 378 -11.12 33.94 37.69
CA GLU A 378 -12.56 33.79 37.88
C GLU A 378 -13.10 32.42 37.45
N HIS A 379 -12.35 31.69 36.60
CA HIS A 379 -12.75 30.41 36.03
C HIS A 379 -11.88 29.24 36.50
N ILE A 380 -11.12 29.41 37.59
CA ILE A 380 -10.44 28.29 38.24
C ILE A 380 -11.49 27.44 38.97
N ASP A 381 -11.85 26.32 38.36
CA ASP A 381 -12.76 25.32 38.92
C ASP A 381 -12.02 23.99 39.21
N VAL A 382 -12.72 23.05 39.85
CA VAL A 382 -12.19 21.71 40.17
C VAL A 382 -11.69 20.99 38.90
N LYS A 383 -12.32 21.23 37.75
CA LYS A 383 -11.93 20.62 36.47
C LYS A 383 -10.66 21.25 35.89
N THR A 384 -10.40 22.51 36.18
CA THR A 384 -9.19 23.23 35.77
C THR A 384 -8.03 22.82 36.65
N LEU A 385 -8.23 22.78 37.97
CA LEU A 385 -7.22 22.30 38.92
C LEU A 385 -6.86 20.82 38.72
N SER A 386 -7.81 19.98 38.31
CA SER A 386 -7.50 18.58 37.98
C SER A 386 -6.70 18.39 36.68
N ARG A 387 -6.67 19.40 35.80
CA ARG A 387 -5.83 19.40 34.59
C ARG A 387 -4.40 19.86 34.88
N TYR A 388 -4.21 20.66 35.92
CA TYR A 388 -2.90 21.22 36.32
C TYR A 388 -2.66 20.94 37.80
N PRO A 389 -2.55 19.66 38.21
CA PRO A 389 -2.33 19.34 39.61
C PRO A 389 -0.96 19.87 40.06
N THR A 390 -0.90 20.43 41.27
CA THR A 390 0.38 20.72 41.91
C THR A 390 1.06 19.40 42.24
N PRO A 391 2.26 19.13 41.69
CA PRO A 391 2.94 17.86 41.90
C PRO A 391 3.34 17.71 43.37
N ALA A 392 2.86 16.65 44.01
CA ALA A 392 3.28 16.32 45.38
C ALA A 392 4.71 15.77 45.37
N PHE A 393 5.58 16.31 46.22
CA PHE A 393 6.94 15.80 46.37
C PHE A 393 6.91 14.37 46.92
N LYS A 394 7.30 13.42 46.10
CA LYS A 394 7.48 12.02 46.46
C LYS A 394 8.90 11.62 46.07
N PRO A 395 9.79 11.34 47.04
CA PRO A 395 11.16 10.92 46.73
C PRO A 395 11.15 9.70 45.81
N LEU A 396 12.12 9.62 44.90
CA LEU A 396 12.44 8.37 44.21
C LEU A 396 13.04 7.37 45.22
N THR A 397 13.42 6.17 44.75
CA THR A 397 14.11 5.18 45.59
C THR A 397 15.39 5.77 46.21
N ASP A 398 15.83 5.26 47.35
CA ASP A 398 16.97 5.79 48.09
C ASP A 398 18.24 5.92 47.21
N ASP A 399 18.52 4.91 46.38
CA ASP A 399 19.67 4.91 45.47
C ASP A 399 19.58 6.04 44.41
N GLU A 400 18.39 6.22 43.81
CA GLU A 400 18.12 7.29 42.86
C GLU A 400 18.22 8.67 43.50
N MET A 401 17.72 8.83 44.73
CA MET A 401 17.85 10.07 45.48
C MET A 401 19.31 10.37 45.81
N GLN A 402 20.12 9.36 46.16
CA GLN A 402 21.56 9.54 46.38
C GLN A 402 22.28 9.97 45.09
N ALA A 403 21.97 9.33 43.95
CA ALA A 403 22.54 9.69 42.66
C ALA A 403 22.20 11.14 42.27
N ILE A 404 20.94 11.55 42.44
CA ILE A 404 20.48 12.92 42.18
C ILE A 404 21.23 13.93 43.06
N LYS A 405 21.31 13.68 44.37
CA LYS A 405 22.00 14.58 45.31
C LYS A 405 23.48 14.72 44.97
N ALA A 406 24.16 13.61 44.69
CA ALA A 406 25.57 13.60 44.32
C ALA A 406 25.82 14.43 43.04
N ALA A 407 24.97 14.27 42.02
CA ALA A 407 25.06 15.04 40.79
C ALA A 407 24.78 16.54 41.01
N LEU A 408 23.78 16.89 41.83
CA LEU A 408 23.48 18.29 42.16
C LEU A 408 24.64 18.97 42.87
N LEU A 409 25.25 18.31 43.87
CA LEU A 409 26.42 18.82 44.57
C LEU A 409 27.62 19.05 43.65
N LYS A 410 27.73 18.24 42.58
CA LYS A 410 28.83 18.33 41.61
C LYS A 410 28.61 19.41 40.55
N HIS A 411 27.39 19.53 40.02
CA HIS A 411 27.11 20.34 38.83
C HIS A 411 26.52 21.72 39.12
N ARG A 412 25.87 21.92 40.28
CA ARG A 412 25.30 23.23 40.61
C ARG A 412 26.41 24.26 40.81
N LYS A 413 26.37 25.35 40.04
CA LYS A 413 27.26 26.50 40.21
C LYS A 413 26.47 27.80 40.34
N ALA A 414 27.10 28.80 40.95
CA ALA A 414 26.51 30.13 41.06
C ALA A 414 26.27 30.74 39.67
N GLY A 415 25.05 31.22 39.44
CA GLY A 415 24.62 31.81 38.18
C GLY A 415 23.98 30.84 37.18
N ASP A 416 23.96 29.53 37.43
CA ASP A 416 23.29 28.57 36.56
C ASP A 416 21.75 28.69 36.67
N PHE A 417 21.03 28.56 35.56
CA PHE A 417 19.59 28.29 35.58
C PHE A 417 19.33 26.84 36.02
N TYR A 418 18.09 26.51 36.38
CA TYR A 418 17.77 25.13 36.75
C TYR A 418 17.95 24.17 35.58
N ASP A 419 17.49 24.53 34.38
CA ASP A 419 17.66 23.70 33.18
C ASP A 419 19.14 23.42 32.89
N ASP A 420 20.04 24.41 33.04
CA ASP A 420 21.48 24.20 32.91
C ASP A 420 22.02 23.11 33.85
N VAL A 421 21.50 23.04 35.08
CA VAL A 421 21.90 22.02 36.06
C VAL A 421 21.33 20.66 35.66
N ILE A 422 20.06 20.61 35.24
CA ILE A 422 19.40 19.38 34.79
C ILE A 422 20.18 18.78 33.62
N GLU A 423 20.51 19.58 32.60
CA GLU A 423 21.25 19.13 31.43
C GLU A 423 22.65 18.64 31.79
N LYS A 424 23.37 19.31 32.70
CA LYS A 424 24.69 18.84 33.17
C LYS A 424 24.61 17.50 33.90
N CYS A 425 23.63 17.34 34.79
CA CYS A 425 23.40 16.08 35.51
C CYS A 425 23.06 14.93 34.54
N LEU A 426 22.14 15.17 33.60
CA LEU A 426 21.74 14.18 32.60
C LEU A 426 22.90 13.80 31.67
N ALA A 427 23.73 14.76 31.27
CA ALA A 427 24.90 14.50 30.43
C ALA A 427 25.94 13.61 31.13
N GLU A 428 26.17 13.78 32.44
CA GLU A 428 27.02 12.89 33.22
C GLU A 428 26.44 11.47 33.25
N TRP A 429 25.17 11.32 33.64
CA TRP A 429 24.55 10.00 33.74
C TRP A 429 24.46 9.29 32.40
N GLU A 430 24.21 9.99 31.30
CA GLU A 430 24.26 9.41 29.96
C GLU A 430 25.68 8.91 29.63
N SER A 431 26.72 9.67 29.98
CA SER A 431 28.12 9.23 29.81
C SER A 431 28.46 8.01 30.67
N GLU A 432 27.98 7.95 31.91
CA GLU A 432 28.18 6.80 32.79
C GLU A 432 27.46 5.56 32.23
N PHE A 433 26.22 5.71 31.82
CA PHE A 433 25.44 4.64 31.20
C PHE A 433 26.03 4.16 29.88
N GLU A 434 26.61 5.04 29.07
CA GLU A 434 27.35 4.65 27.87
C GLU A 434 28.56 3.78 28.22
N GLN A 435 29.33 4.15 29.25
CA GLN A 435 30.46 3.33 29.69
C GLN A 435 30.01 1.95 30.18
N VAL A 436 28.91 1.88 30.95
CA VAL A 436 28.32 0.61 31.39
C VAL A 436 27.92 -0.26 30.20
N ARG A 437 27.37 0.33 29.13
CA ARG A 437 27.03 -0.41 27.89
C ARG A 437 28.27 -0.92 27.16
N ILE A 438 29.33 -0.11 27.08
CA ILE A 438 30.61 -0.51 26.48
C ILE A 438 31.23 -1.68 27.27
N ASP A 439 31.21 -1.60 28.60
CA ASP A 439 31.79 -2.61 29.49
C ASP A 439 30.99 -3.93 29.46
N ALA A 440 29.68 -3.86 29.26
CA ALA A 440 28.83 -5.04 29.06
C ALA A 440 29.15 -5.81 27.77
N GLY A 441 29.78 -5.15 26.79
CA GLY A 441 30.17 -5.72 25.52
C GLY A 441 28.99 -5.91 24.53
N PRO A 442 29.26 -6.43 23.32
CA PRO A 442 28.24 -6.64 22.32
C PRO A 442 27.28 -7.77 22.72
N PRO A 443 26.07 -7.84 22.13
CA PRO A 443 25.15 -8.95 22.35
C PRO A 443 25.78 -10.29 22.00
N ALA A 444 25.42 -11.33 22.77
CA ALA A 444 25.93 -12.68 22.57
C ALA A 444 25.54 -13.24 21.19
N ASP A 445 26.40 -14.11 20.65
CA ASP A 445 26.22 -14.73 19.33
C ASP A 445 24.89 -15.47 19.19
N ASP A 446 24.47 -16.20 20.21
CA ASP A 446 23.21 -16.95 20.22
C ASP A 446 21.99 -16.00 20.14
N LEU A 447 22.09 -14.84 20.79
CA LEU A 447 21.05 -13.81 20.74
C LEU A 447 21.00 -13.11 19.38
N LEU A 448 22.17 -12.86 18.76
CA LEU A 448 22.23 -12.36 17.39
C LEU A 448 21.71 -13.39 16.38
N ARG A 449 21.96 -14.69 16.59
CA ARG A 449 21.40 -15.77 15.77
C ARG A 449 19.87 -15.81 15.90
N ALA A 450 19.34 -15.72 17.12
CA ALA A 450 17.90 -15.63 17.35
C ALA A 450 17.28 -14.40 16.68
N LEU A 451 17.96 -13.25 16.69
CA LEU A 451 17.55 -12.06 15.95
C LEU A 451 17.49 -12.31 14.44
N VAL A 452 18.54 -12.90 13.87
CA VAL A 452 18.62 -13.23 12.44
C VAL A 452 17.50 -14.18 12.03
N ASP A 453 17.22 -15.21 12.83
CA ASP A 453 16.14 -16.17 12.56
C ASP A 453 14.77 -15.51 12.60
N GLN A 454 14.50 -14.69 13.63
CA GLN A 454 13.25 -13.96 13.79
C GLN A 454 13.02 -12.98 12.64
N LEU A 455 14.05 -12.21 12.26
CA LEU A 455 13.95 -11.24 11.17
C LEU A 455 13.83 -11.92 9.80
N SER A 456 14.55 -13.02 9.56
CA SER A 456 14.43 -13.79 8.32
C SER A 456 13.04 -14.39 8.17
N LEU A 457 12.49 -15.00 9.22
CA LEU A 457 11.12 -15.52 9.21
C LEU A 457 10.09 -14.42 9.00
N LEU A 458 10.28 -13.25 9.63
CA LEU A 458 9.38 -12.12 9.47
C LEU A 458 9.43 -11.54 8.04
N ILE A 459 10.63 -11.27 7.51
CA ILE A 459 10.86 -10.46 6.30
C ILE A 459 10.92 -11.33 5.04
N LEU A 460 11.65 -12.45 5.10
CA LEU A 460 11.88 -13.38 3.98
C LEU A 460 10.97 -14.61 4.03
N GLU A 461 10.23 -14.79 5.13
CA GLU A 461 9.23 -15.85 5.28
C GLU A 461 9.82 -17.27 5.19
N ARG A 462 11.08 -17.38 5.62
CA ARG A 462 11.77 -18.65 5.83
C ARG A 462 12.88 -18.44 6.85
N SER A 463 13.32 -19.54 7.45
CA SER A 463 14.58 -19.55 8.18
C SER A 463 15.75 -19.51 7.19
N PRO A 464 16.85 -18.85 7.54
CA PRO A 464 18.10 -18.97 6.80
C PRO A 464 18.63 -20.40 6.93
N ASP A 465 19.40 -20.85 5.94
CA ASP A 465 20.19 -22.07 6.12
C ASP A 465 21.39 -21.83 7.06
N ALA A 466 22.14 -22.89 7.40
CA ALA A 466 23.24 -22.80 8.35
C ALA A 466 24.37 -21.84 7.90
N THR A 467 24.61 -21.76 6.58
CA THR A 467 25.64 -20.88 6.00
C THR A 467 25.14 -19.43 6.00
N GLU A 468 23.93 -19.20 5.50
CA GLU A 468 23.30 -17.87 5.49
C GLU A 468 23.19 -17.30 6.91
N ALA A 469 22.81 -18.13 7.88
CA ALA A 469 22.71 -17.72 9.29
C ALA A 469 24.05 -17.22 9.84
N GLU A 470 25.15 -17.93 9.54
CA GLU A 470 26.49 -17.54 9.98
C GLU A 470 26.92 -16.22 9.32
N GLU A 471 26.69 -16.07 8.02
CA GLU A 471 27.00 -14.84 7.29
C GLU A 471 26.24 -13.64 7.84
N TYR A 472 24.95 -13.79 8.14
CA TYR A 472 24.14 -12.72 8.73
C TYR A 472 24.53 -12.41 10.17
N VAL A 473 24.95 -13.39 10.97
CA VAL A 473 25.45 -13.15 12.34
C VAL A 473 26.77 -12.37 12.29
N VAL A 474 27.71 -12.75 11.41
CA VAL A 474 28.95 -11.98 11.20
C VAL A 474 28.64 -10.55 10.77
N LEU A 475 27.68 -10.37 9.87
CA LEU A 475 27.25 -9.05 9.41
C LEU A 475 26.62 -8.22 10.54
N ALA A 476 25.75 -8.84 11.36
CA ALA A 476 25.11 -8.20 12.50
C ALA A 476 26.14 -7.70 13.52
N LYS A 477 27.15 -8.52 13.85
CA LYS A 477 28.28 -8.11 14.72
C LYS A 477 29.03 -6.91 14.15
N SER A 478 29.32 -6.93 12.85
CA SER A 478 29.97 -5.80 12.18
C SER A 478 29.14 -4.51 12.29
N TYR A 479 27.80 -4.60 12.21
CA TYR A 479 26.93 -3.45 12.41
C TYR A 479 26.90 -2.99 13.87
N VAL A 480 26.78 -3.90 14.84
CA VAL A 480 26.80 -3.57 16.27
C VAL A 480 28.07 -2.81 16.63
N ASN A 481 29.23 -3.31 16.21
CA ASN A 481 30.52 -2.69 16.50
C ASN A 481 30.68 -1.28 15.88
N LYS A 482 29.95 -0.97 14.81
CA LYS A 482 30.09 0.31 14.09
C LYS A 482 29.00 1.33 14.44
N LEU A 483 27.81 0.87 14.79
CA LEU A 483 26.61 1.70 14.85
C LEU A 483 25.92 1.66 16.23
N GLY A 484 26.32 0.75 17.12
CA GLY A 484 25.58 0.41 18.33
C GLY A 484 24.34 -0.46 18.04
N ASN A 485 23.70 -0.96 19.10
CA ASN A 485 22.67 -1.99 19.01
C ASN A 485 21.45 -1.57 18.18
N LEU A 486 20.80 -0.45 18.52
CA LEU A 486 19.56 -0.01 17.84
C LEU A 486 19.78 0.19 16.33
N LYS A 487 20.83 0.94 15.96
CA LYS A 487 21.12 1.22 14.55
C LYS A 487 21.61 -0.02 13.81
N ALA A 488 22.28 -0.95 14.48
CA ALA A 488 22.65 -2.24 13.89
C ALA A 488 21.42 -3.11 13.57
N ILE A 489 20.46 -3.20 14.50
CA ILE A 489 19.19 -3.91 14.29
C ILE A 489 18.42 -3.28 13.12
N GLN A 490 18.26 -1.94 13.13
CA GLN A 490 17.61 -1.21 12.04
C GLN A 490 18.31 -1.48 10.70
N LYS A 491 19.65 -1.49 10.69
CA LYS A 491 20.42 -1.78 9.48
C LYS A 491 20.27 -3.21 8.99
N LEU A 492 20.22 -4.20 9.90
CA LEU A 492 19.99 -5.60 9.54
C LEU A 492 18.60 -5.81 8.92
N ILE A 493 17.56 -5.20 9.49
CA ILE A 493 16.20 -5.18 8.91
C ILE A 493 16.24 -4.61 7.49
N GLN A 494 16.92 -3.46 7.30
CA GLN A 494 17.07 -2.85 5.98
C GLN A 494 17.79 -3.77 4.99
N THR A 495 18.87 -4.44 5.41
CA THR A 495 19.61 -5.37 4.56
C THR A 495 18.73 -6.52 4.08
N LEU A 496 17.92 -7.11 4.95
CA LEU A 496 17.00 -8.19 4.58
C LEU A 496 15.89 -7.70 3.62
N MET A 497 15.33 -6.52 3.87
CA MET A 497 14.29 -5.93 3.00
C MET A 497 14.82 -5.52 1.61
N LEU A 498 16.11 -5.22 1.49
CA LEU A 498 16.76 -4.88 0.22
C LEU A 498 17.29 -6.11 -0.52
N SER A 499 17.13 -7.31 0.05
CA SER A 499 17.46 -8.55 -0.66
C SER A 499 16.54 -8.76 -1.86
N SER A 500 17.05 -9.41 -2.90
CA SER A 500 16.23 -9.74 -4.08
C SER A 500 15.03 -10.63 -3.72
N GLU A 501 15.19 -11.58 -2.77
CA GLU A 501 14.09 -12.44 -2.32
C GLU A 501 12.93 -11.66 -1.69
N PHE A 502 13.17 -10.44 -1.17
CA PHE A 502 12.09 -9.64 -0.61
C PHE A 502 11.04 -9.24 -1.65
N VAL A 503 11.47 -8.94 -2.89
CA VAL A 503 10.63 -8.37 -3.94
C VAL A 503 10.40 -9.30 -5.14
N TYR A 504 11.05 -10.46 -5.16
CA TYR A 504 10.89 -11.47 -6.20
C TYR A 504 10.32 -12.77 -5.65
N ARG A 505 9.32 -13.34 -6.34
CA ARG A 505 8.94 -14.76 -6.21
C ARG A 505 9.86 -15.59 -7.08
N GLN A 506 10.38 -16.67 -6.53
CA GLN A 506 11.21 -17.63 -7.25
C GLN A 506 10.38 -18.83 -7.70
N GLU A 507 10.72 -19.39 -8.85
CA GLU A 507 10.21 -20.66 -9.33
C GLU A 507 11.39 -21.51 -9.77
N PHE A 508 12.07 -22.10 -8.78
CA PHE A 508 13.22 -22.95 -9.04
C PHE A 508 12.91 -24.42 -8.78
N GLY A 509 13.35 -25.25 -9.72
CA GLY A 509 13.29 -26.68 -9.56
C GLY A 509 14.25 -27.19 -8.48
N SER A 510 13.81 -28.16 -7.69
CA SER A 510 14.60 -28.83 -6.66
C SER A 510 14.48 -30.36 -6.77
N GLY A 511 15.34 -31.10 -6.08
CA GLY A 511 15.39 -32.56 -6.17
C GLY A 511 16.05 -33.06 -7.45
N GLU A 512 15.98 -34.36 -7.71
CA GLU A 512 16.64 -34.99 -8.87
C GLU A 512 16.02 -34.54 -10.20
N PRO A 513 16.85 -34.30 -11.23
CA PRO A 513 16.34 -34.00 -12.56
C PRO A 513 15.76 -35.24 -13.22
N ASP A 514 14.77 -35.05 -14.08
CA ASP A 514 14.28 -36.10 -14.98
C ASP A 514 15.20 -36.30 -16.20
N GLU A 515 14.80 -37.19 -17.12
CA GLU A 515 15.58 -37.53 -18.33
C GLU A 515 15.86 -36.34 -19.25
N TYR A 516 15.13 -35.24 -19.10
CA TYR A 516 15.29 -34.00 -19.87
C TYR A 516 15.99 -32.91 -19.06
N GLY A 517 16.51 -33.21 -17.86
CA GLY A 517 17.16 -32.24 -16.99
C GLY A 517 16.20 -31.37 -16.18
N ARG A 518 14.89 -31.64 -16.23
CA ARG A 518 13.85 -30.83 -15.58
C ARG A 518 13.69 -31.25 -14.13
N ARG A 519 13.45 -30.30 -13.23
CA ARG A 519 13.27 -30.56 -11.79
C ARG A 519 11.89 -30.13 -11.35
N MET A 520 11.33 -30.82 -10.35
CA MET A 520 10.05 -30.43 -9.77
C MET A 520 10.21 -29.14 -8.96
N LEU A 521 9.26 -28.22 -9.11
CA LEU A 521 9.21 -26.98 -8.33
C LEU A 521 9.30 -27.28 -6.83
N ALA A 522 10.15 -26.56 -6.10
CA ALA A 522 10.27 -26.76 -4.66
C ALA A 522 8.90 -26.57 -3.96
N PRO A 523 8.50 -27.43 -3.00
CA PRO A 523 7.20 -27.31 -2.33
C PRO A 523 6.96 -25.93 -1.70
N ARG A 524 8.01 -25.26 -1.20
CA ARG A 524 7.93 -23.87 -0.74
C ARG A 524 7.52 -22.94 -1.88
N ASP A 525 8.27 -22.91 -2.98
CA ASP A 525 7.97 -22.01 -4.11
C ASP A 525 6.59 -22.31 -4.70
N ALA A 526 6.19 -23.58 -4.74
CA ALA A 526 4.87 -23.99 -5.16
C ALA A 526 3.75 -23.45 -4.25
N SER A 527 3.97 -23.42 -2.93
CA SER A 527 3.02 -22.81 -1.98
C SER A 527 2.82 -21.31 -2.25
N TYR A 528 3.91 -20.58 -2.49
CA TYR A 528 3.85 -19.15 -2.83
C TYR A 528 3.20 -18.91 -4.19
N ALA A 529 3.46 -19.78 -5.17
CA ALA A 529 2.83 -19.70 -6.48
C ALA A 529 1.30 -19.80 -6.36
N ILE A 530 0.78 -20.76 -5.59
CA ILE A 530 -0.66 -20.92 -5.35
C ILE A 530 -1.23 -19.72 -4.58
N ALA A 531 -0.59 -19.34 -3.46
CA ALA A 531 -1.10 -18.31 -2.57
C ALA A 531 -1.19 -16.95 -3.28
N TYR A 532 -0.12 -16.54 -3.97
CA TYR A 532 -0.10 -15.30 -4.74
C TYR A 532 -1.02 -15.32 -5.96
N ALA A 533 -1.15 -16.46 -6.65
CA ALA A 533 -2.04 -16.56 -7.81
C ALA A 533 -3.53 -16.45 -7.45
N LEU A 534 -3.92 -16.74 -6.20
CA LEU A 534 -5.31 -16.76 -5.77
C LEU A 534 -5.67 -15.59 -4.84
N THR A 535 -4.75 -15.18 -3.96
CA THR A 535 -5.06 -14.30 -2.82
C THR A 535 -4.19 -13.05 -2.71
N ASP A 536 -3.08 -12.98 -3.47
CA ASP A 536 -2.03 -11.98 -3.28
C ASP A 536 -1.44 -11.96 -1.85
N GLN A 537 -1.67 -13.00 -1.04
CA GLN A 537 -1.13 -13.16 0.32
C GLN A 537 -0.06 -14.25 0.36
N SER A 538 0.79 -14.19 1.39
CA SER A 538 1.65 -15.31 1.78
C SER A 538 0.83 -16.59 2.01
N PRO A 539 1.42 -17.79 1.85
CA PRO A 539 0.78 -19.06 2.16
C PRO A 539 0.14 -19.08 3.56
N ASP A 540 -1.08 -19.59 3.66
CA ASP A 540 -1.72 -19.80 4.95
C ASP A 540 -1.07 -20.97 5.71
N ALA A 541 -1.33 -21.07 7.02
CA ALA A 541 -0.67 -22.07 7.87
C ALA A 541 -0.89 -23.51 7.38
N GLU A 542 -2.07 -23.81 6.81
CA GLU A 542 -2.38 -25.12 6.24
C GLU A 542 -1.54 -25.42 4.99
N LEU A 543 -1.37 -24.43 4.11
CA LEU A 543 -0.57 -24.57 2.90
C LEU A 543 0.93 -24.67 3.22
N VAL A 544 1.42 -23.89 4.21
CA VAL A 544 2.79 -24.03 4.73
C VAL A 544 3.02 -25.44 5.27
N GLU A 545 2.07 -25.96 6.05
CA GLU A 545 2.16 -27.32 6.59
C GLU A 545 2.07 -28.39 5.49
N ALA A 546 1.24 -28.19 4.47
CA ALA A 546 1.17 -29.09 3.32
C ALA A 546 2.51 -29.17 2.59
N ALA A 547 3.17 -28.03 2.36
CA ALA A 547 4.50 -27.98 1.76
C ALA A 547 5.55 -28.69 2.65
N ARG A 548 5.55 -28.40 3.96
CA ARG A 548 6.49 -28.98 4.92
C ARG A 548 6.33 -30.50 5.11
N SER A 549 5.09 -30.98 5.12
CA SER A 549 4.75 -32.40 5.34
C SER A 549 4.80 -33.25 4.06
N GLY A 550 5.26 -32.70 2.93
CA GLY A 550 5.33 -33.41 1.66
C GLY A 550 3.96 -33.71 1.01
N ARG A 551 2.92 -32.97 1.41
CA ARG A 551 1.56 -33.06 0.85
C ARG A 551 1.30 -31.97 -0.21
N LEU A 552 2.34 -31.52 -0.90
CA LEU A 552 2.27 -30.54 -1.99
C LEU A 552 3.19 -30.94 -3.15
N ASN A 553 3.10 -32.20 -3.59
CA ASN A 553 4.00 -32.76 -4.60
C ASN A 553 3.26 -33.31 -5.83
N THR A 554 1.96 -33.59 -5.71
CA THR A 554 1.17 -34.23 -6.77
C THR A 554 0.09 -33.30 -7.33
N ARG A 555 -0.40 -33.59 -8.54
CA ARG A 555 -1.52 -32.86 -9.17
C ARG A 555 -2.76 -32.80 -8.27
N ASP A 556 -3.05 -33.87 -7.54
CA ASP A 556 -4.18 -33.93 -6.62
C ASP A 556 -3.94 -33.10 -5.36
N ASP A 557 -2.71 -33.01 -4.87
CA ASP A 557 -2.35 -32.07 -3.79
C ASP A 557 -2.60 -30.62 -4.21
N TYR A 558 -2.10 -30.23 -5.38
CA TYR A 558 -2.31 -28.89 -5.93
C TYR A 558 -3.79 -28.57 -6.11
N ARG A 559 -4.56 -29.50 -6.66
CA ARG A 559 -6.01 -29.36 -6.82
C ARG A 559 -6.69 -29.19 -5.47
N ARG A 560 -6.33 -30.01 -4.46
CA ARG A 560 -6.91 -29.95 -3.12
C ARG A 560 -6.69 -28.57 -2.50
N GLU A 561 -5.44 -28.08 -2.48
CA GLU A 561 -5.11 -26.81 -1.86
C GLU A 561 -5.70 -25.61 -2.61
N ALA A 562 -5.63 -25.59 -3.94
CA ALA A 562 -6.25 -24.55 -4.73
C ALA A 562 -7.77 -24.50 -4.52
N THR A 563 -8.44 -25.65 -4.53
CA THR A 563 -9.89 -25.74 -4.29
C THR A 563 -10.26 -25.28 -2.88
N ARG A 564 -9.47 -25.65 -1.87
CA ARG A 564 -9.67 -25.22 -0.48
C ARG A 564 -9.61 -23.70 -0.36
N ILE A 565 -8.56 -23.07 -0.90
CA ILE A 565 -8.39 -21.62 -0.87
C ILE A 565 -9.51 -20.91 -1.63
N LEU A 566 -9.92 -21.43 -2.80
CA LEU A 566 -11.01 -20.84 -3.60
C LEU A 566 -12.39 -20.90 -2.94
N LYS A 567 -12.62 -21.87 -2.04
CA LYS A 567 -13.88 -22.03 -1.28
C LYS A 567 -13.91 -21.22 0.01
N LYS A 568 -12.77 -20.73 0.49
CA LYS A 568 -12.65 -19.97 1.73
C LYS A 568 -13.41 -18.63 1.61
N ARG A 569 -14.14 -18.24 2.68
CA ARG A 569 -14.98 -17.03 2.76
C ARG A 569 -14.89 -16.29 4.11
N ASP A 570 -14.06 -16.76 5.03
CA ASP A 570 -13.82 -16.15 6.35
C ASP A 570 -12.73 -15.06 6.33
N VAL A 571 -12.05 -14.90 5.20
CA VAL A 571 -11.02 -13.88 4.97
C VAL A 571 -11.59 -12.81 4.04
N HIS A 572 -11.31 -11.56 4.36
CA HIS A 572 -11.75 -10.42 3.55
C HIS A 572 -10.53 -9.71 2.96
N PHE A 573 -10.64 -9.36 1.69
CA PHE A 573 -9.60 -8.69 0.93
C PHE A 573 -10.07 -7.29 0.53
N LEU A 574 -9.15 -6.35 0.57
CA LEU A 574 -9.31 -5.06 -0.07
C LEU A 574 -9.24 -5.26 -1.59
N ILE A 575 -10.22 -4.74 -2.33
CA ILE A 575 -10.26 -5.01 -3.77
C ILE A 575 -9.25 -4.15 -4.52
N ASP A 576 -9.19 -2.85 -4.21
CA ASP A 576 -8.33 -1.88 -4.90
C ASP A 576 -7.78 -0.80 -3.94
N PRO A 577 -6.46 -0.72 -3.71
CA PRO A 577 -5.83 0.34 -2.91
C PRO A 577 -6.15 1.76 -3.40
N ILE A 578 -6.37 1.97 -4.70
CA ILE A 578 -6.74 3.31 -5.24
C ILE A 578 -8.09 3.75 -4.65
N LEU A 579 -9.03 2.82 -4.50
CA LEU A 579 -10.31 3.11 -3.87
C LEU A 579 -10.19 3.31 -2.35
N GLU A 580 -9.23 2.63 -1.71
CA GLU A 580 -8.89 2.87 -0.31
C GLU A 580 -8.39 4.31 -0.12
N ASP A 581 -7.48 4.79 -0.98
CA ASP A 581 -6.99 6.17 -0.97
C ASP A 581 -8.10 7.22 -1.10
N LYS A 582 -9.10 6.92 -1.94
CA LYS A 582 -10.31 7.75 -2.08
C LYS A 582 -11.32 7.61 -0.92
N ASN A 583 -10.97 6.86 0.13
CA ASN A 583 -11.82 6.56 1.30
C ASN A 583 -13.16 5.91 0.95
N PHE A 584 -13.20 5.14 -0.13
CA PHE A 584 -14.41 4.44 -0.53
C PHE A 584 -14.67 3.25 0.41
N GLN A 585 -15.83 3.25 1.05
CA GLN A 585 -16.11 2.34 2.16
C GLN A 585 -16.36 0.89 1.70
N GLU A 586 -17.08 0.70 0.58
CA GLU A 586 -17.43 -0.62 0.04
C GLU A 586 -16.39 -1.09 -0.98
N ASN A 587 -15.16 -1.35 -0.52
CA ASN A 587 -14.04 -1.79 -1.34
C ASN A 587 -13.49 -3.14 -0.85
N THR A 588 -14.38 -4.11 -0.62
CA THR A 588 -14.03 -5.37 0.03
C THR A 588 -14.71 -6.57 -0.62
N THR A 589 -14.02 -7.71 -0.61
CA THR A 589 -14.56 -9.00 -1.07
C THR A 589 -14.17 -10.10 -0.08
N ASP A 590 -14.98 -11.14 0.04
CA ASP A 590 -14.66 -12.38 0.77
C ASP A 590 -14.35 -13.56 -0.17
N THR A 591 -14.40 -13.34 -1.49
CA THR A 591 -13.89 -14.29 -2.48
C THR A 591 -12.37 -14.19 -2.59
N ALA A 592 -11.72 -15.24 -3.06
CA ALA A 592 -10.30 -15.18 -3.39
C ALA A 592 -10.07 -14.01 -4.38
N ILE A 593 -9.33 -12.98 -3.96
CA ILE A 593 -9.32 -11.67 -4.62
C ILE A 593 -9.01 -11.74 -6.12
N ARG A 594 -8.19 -12.71 -6.54
CA ARG A 594 -7.85 -12.90 -7.96
C ARG A 594 -9.01 -13.37 -8.82
N LYS A 595 -10.01 -14.07 -8.26
CA LYS A 595 -11.26 -14.36 -8.97
C LYS A 595 -11.95 -13.06 -9.37
N LEU A 596 -12.18 -12.14 -8.43
CA LEU A 596 -12.85 -10.86 -8.73
C LEU A 596 -12.01 -9.97 -9.65
N ARG A 597 -10.69 -9.85 -9.39
CA ARG A 597 -9.80 -9.03 -10.21
C ARG A 597 -9.66 -9.55 -11.64
N PHE A 598 -9.74 -10.86 -11.87
CA PHE A 598 -9.79 -11.42 -13.22
C PHE A 598 -10.95 -10.85 -14.02
N PHE A 599 -12.17 -10.81 -13.48
CA PHE A 599 -13.32 -10.24 -14.18
C PHE A 599 -13.22 -8.72 -14.35
N ARG A 600 -12.67 -8.01 -13.37
CA ARG A 600 -12.31 -6.59 -13.50
C ARG A 600 -11.39 -6.34 -14.68
N GLU A 601 -10.36 -7.18 -14.85
CA GLU A 601 -9.38 -7.08 -15.94
C GLU A 601 -9.99 -7.49 -17.28
N PHE A 602 -10.72 -8.60 -17.32
CA PHE A 602 -11.34 -9.17 -18.52
C PHE A 602 -12.36 -8.21 -19.15
N PHE A 603 -13.28 -7.66 -18.34
CA PHE A 603 -14.28 -6.70 -18.82
C PHE A 603 -13.77 -5.25 -18.81
N GLY A 604 -12.70 -4.96 -18.08
CA GLY A 604 -12.11 -3.62 -18.01
C GLY A 604 -12.99 -2.56 -17.35
N TYR A 605 -14.05 -2.94 -16.62
CA TYR A 605 -15.01 -1.99 -16.04
C TYR A 605 -14.43 -1.00 -15.00
N PRO A 606 -13.33 -1.28 -14.26
CA PRO A 606 -12.73 -0.26 -13.38
C PRO A 606 -12.22 0.98 -14.11
N LYS A 607 -11.98 0.89 -15.43
CA LYS A 607 -11.58 2.04 -16.25
C LYS A 607 -12.63 3.15 -16.26
N ALA A 608 -13.87 2.88 -15.86
CA ALA A 608 -14.92 3.87 -15.69
C ALA A 608 -14.47 5.09 -14.87
N ILE A 609 -13.67 4.87 -13.81
CA ILE A 609 -13.14 5.96 -12.96
C ILE A 609 -12.30 6.96 -13.76
N THR A 610 -11.54 6.48 -14.74
CA THR A 610 -10.64 7.31 -15.56
C THR A 610 -11.27 7.81 -16.86
N ILE A 611 -12.26 7.08 -17.39
CA ILE A 611 -12.89 7.36 -18.68
C ILE A 611 -14.05 8.36 -18.54
N PHE A 612 -14.82 8.28 -17.46
CA PHE A 612 -15.96 9.16 -17.26
C PHE A 612 -15.45 10.58 -16.98
N LYS A 613 -15.94 11.56 -17.74
CA LYS A 613 -15.50 12.98 -17.67
C LYS A 613 -16.65 13.97 -17.52
N ASP A 614 -17.87 13.49 -17.30
CA ASP A 614 -19.08 14.32 -17.25
C ASP A 614 -19.30 14.93 -15.86
N GLU A 615 -18.33 15.70 -15.37
CA GLU A 615 -18.40 16.35 -14.06
C GLU A 615 -19.66 17.20 -13.90
N LYS A 616 -20.09 17.87 -14.98
CA LYS A 616 -21.26 18.75 -14.97
C LYS A 616 -22.55 18.00 -14.62
N ARG A 617 -22.75 16.80 -15.17
CA ARG A 617 -23.95 15.98 -14.87
C ARG A 617 -24.00 15.52 -13.41
N PHE A 618 -22.85 15.24 -12.81
CA PHE A 618 -22.77 14.73 -11.43
C PHE A 618 -22.53 15.83 -10.38
N GLY A 619 -22.49 17.11 -10.77
CA GLY A 619 -22.36 18.24 -9.83
C GLY A 619 -20.92 18.64 -9.49
N GLY A 620 -19.97 18.37 -10.37
CA GLY A 620 -18.55 18.70 -10.23
C GLY A 620 -17.83 17.72 -9.32
N ASP A 621 -18.01 17.90 -8.01
CA ASP A 621 -17.26 17.21 -6.94
C ASP A 621 -17.69 15.75 -6.67
N ARG A 622 -18.67 15.21 -7.41
CA ARG A 622 -19.27 13.89 -7.13
C ARG A 622 -19.05 12.83 -8.19
N LEU A 623 -18.43 13.18 -9.31
CA LEU A 623 -18.17 12.22 -10.38
C LEU A 623 -17.39 11.01 -9.85
N GLU A 624 -16.40 11.25 -8.98
CA GLU A 624 -15.62 10.19 -8.37
C GLU A 624 -16.46 9.27 -7.47
N ASN A 625 -17.33 9.84 -6.63
CA ASN A 625 -18.22 9.05 -5.77
C ASN A 625 -19.22 8.23 -6.59
N ALA A 626 -19.76 8.79 -7.68
CA ALA A 626 -20.69 8.11 -8.55
C ALA A 626 -20.03 6.95 -9.32
N THR A 627 -18.85 7.18 -9.88
CA THR A 627 -18.09 6.15 -10.62
C THR A 627 -17.58 5.04 -9.70
N ALA A 628 -17.11 5.37 -8.50
CA ALA A 628 -16.73 4.37 -7.50
C ALA A 628 -17.92 3.52 -7.04
N ARG A 629 -19.12 4.11 -6.96
CA ARG A 629 -20.35 3.38 -6.64
C ARG A 629 -20.76 2.41 -7.75
N LEU A 630 -20.73 2.84 -9.02
CA LEU A 630 -20.98 1.95 -10.17
C LEU A 630 -20.01 0.77 -10.19
N LEU A 631 -18.75 1.03 -9.85
CA LEU A 631 -17.73 -0.01 -9.72
C LEU A 631 -18.11 -1.04 -8.65
N SER A 632 -18.43 -0.59 -7.43
CA SER A 632 -18.89 -1.48 -6.35
C SER A 632 -20.17 -2.26 -6.70
N GLU A 633 -21.15 -1.61 -7.33
CA GLU A 633 -22.36 -2.30 -7.81
C GLU A 633 -22.02 -3.41 -8.81
N THR A 634 -21.12 -3.13 -9.75
CA THR A 634 -20.64 -4.11 -10.74
C THR A 634 -19.88 -5.26 -10.07
N ASP A 635 -19.01 -4.96 -9.09
CA ASP A 635 -18.33 -5.99 -8.31
C ASP A 635 -19.32 -6.92 -7.61
N ARG A 636 -20.40 -6.37 -7.04
CA ARG A 636 -21.44 -7.15 -6.36
C ARG A 636 -22.22 -8.04 -7.34
N ILE A 637 -22.48 -7.59 -8.57
CA ILE A 637 -23.08 -8.45 -9.62
C ILE A 637 -22.15 -9.62 -9.93
N VAL A 638 -20.86 -9.32 -10.12
CA VAL A 638 -19.83 -10.34 -10.39
C VAL A 638 -19.75 -11.33 -9.23
N GLU A 639 -19.65 -10.87 -7.99
CA GLU A 639 -19.63 -11.72 -6.81
C GLU A 639 -20.90 -12.57 -6.71
N HIS A 640 -22.09 -12.00 -6.92
CA HIS A 640 -23.35 -12.74 -6.85
C HIS A 640 -23.40 -13.88 -7.87
N ILE A 641 -22.99 -13.63 -9.11
CA ILE A 641 -22.93 -14.68 -10.14
C ILE A 641 -21.84 -15.71 -9.79
N LEU A 642 -20.70 -15.28 -9.27
CA LEU A 642 -19.63 -16.17 -8.82
C LEU A 642 -20.02 -17.01 -7.59
N GLU A 643 -20.90 -16.54 -6.73
CA GLU A 643 -21.44 -17.31 -5.61
C GLU A 643 -22.30 -18.49 -6.12
N SER A 644 -23.00 -18.32 -7.26
CA SER A 644 -23.79 -19.39 -7.88
C SER A 644 -22.95 -20.45 -8.62
N GLU A 645 -21.73 -20.09 -9.08
CA GLU A 645 -20.81 -20.93 -9.87
C GLU A 645 -21.45 -21.64 -11.11
N GLU A 646 -22.53 -21.10 -11.68
CA GLU A 646 -23.26 -21.68 -12.81
C GLU A 646 -23.30 -20.76 -14.03
N ASN A 647 -22.86 -21.25 -15.19
CA ASN A 647 -22.85 -20.53 -16.48
C ASN A 647 -22.31 -19.09 -16.35
N VAL A 648 -21.23 -18.92 -15.56
CA VAL A 648 -20.75 -17.61 -15.08
C VAL A 648 -20.54 -16.61 -16.23
N PHE A 649 -19.86 -17.00 -17.31
CA PHE A 649 -19.62 -16.11 -18.45
C PHE A 649 -20.90 -15.76 -19.20
N GLU A 650 -21.77 -16.73 -19.44
CA GLU A 650 -23.06 -16.50 -20.11
C GLU A 650 -23.89 -15.49 -19.31
N LYS A 651 -24.09 -15.74 -18.00
CA LYS A 651 -24.82 -14.84 -17.11
C LYS A 651 -24.20 -13.45 -17.06
N LEU A 652 -22.87 -13.33 -16.93
CA LEU A 652 -22.19 -12.03 -16.90
C LEU A 652 -22.33 -11.24 -18.21
N LEU A 653 -22.42 -11.93 -19.35
CA LEU A 653 -22.57 -11.31 -20.66
C LEU A 653 -24.03 -10.98 -21.02
N SER A 654 -25.00 -11.67 -20.43
CA SER A 654 -26.41 -11.56 -20.82
C SER A 654 -27.35 -11.03 -19.74
N THR A 655 -26.89 -10.85 -18.49
CA THR A 655 -27.77 -10.44 -17.39
C THR A 655 -28.34 -9.04 -17.59
N GLU A 656 -29.64 -8.91 -17.35
CA GLU A 656 -30.33 -7.62 -17.22
C GLU A 656 -30.53 -7.24 -15.73
N GLU A 657 -30.07 -8.08 -14.81
CA GLU A 657 -30.14 -7.82 -13.37
C GLU A 657 -28.96 -6.93 -12.94
N PHE A 658 -29.27 -5.90 -12.16
CA PHE A 658 -28.25 -5.00 -11.61
C PHE A 658 -28.60 -4.59 -10.17
N PHE A 659 -27.57 -4.43 -9.34
CA PHE A 659 -27.73 -3.84 -8.02
C PHE A 659 -27.96 -2.33 -8.15
N VAL A 660 -29.11 -1.84 -7.68
CA VAL A 660 -29.29 -0.42 -7.40
C VAL A 660 -28.89 -0.19 -5.96
N TYR A 661 -27.79 0.50 -5.67
CA TYR A 661 -27.38 0.70 -4.29
C TYR A 661 -28.47 1.43 -3.50
N HIS A 662 -28.94 0.75 -2.47
CA HIS A 662 -29.75 1.29 -1.41
C HIS A 662 -29.41 0.54 -0.13
N ASP A 663 -29.39 1.25 0.98
CA ASP A 663 -29.07 0.71 2.30
C ASP A 663 -30.31 0.47 3.17
N GLY A 664 -31.49 0.60 2.56
CA GLY A 664 -32.75 0.11 3.10
C GLY A 664 -33.01 -1.34 2.65
N ASP A 665 -34.13 -1.91 3.08
CA ASP A 665 -34.72 -3.03 2.35
C ASP A 665 -35.52 -2.51 1.14
N ASN A 666 -35.84 -3.40 0.20
CA ASN A 666 -36.54 -3.08 -1.04
C ASN A 666 -37.88 -2.36 -0.79
N ASP A 667 -38.61 -2.69 0.27
CA ASP A 667 -39.89 -2.08 0.65
C ASP A 667 -39.71 -0.60 1.00
N ARG A 668 -38.66 -0.27 1.77
CA ARG A 668 -38.31 1.12 2.11
C ARG A 668 -37.99 1.92 0.84
N MET A 669 -37.38 1.29 -0.16
CA MET A 669 -37.07 1.95 -1.43
C MET A 669 -38.26 2.13 -2.34
N GLN A 670 -39.14 1.14 -2.39
CA GLN A 670 -40.40 1.27 -3.09
C GLN A 670 -41.20 2.44 -2.50
N ALA A 671 -41.31 2.49 -1.17
CA ALA A 671 -41.99 3.59 -0.48
C ALA A 671 -41.35 4.96 -0.75
N ALA A 672 -40.02 5.03 -0.88
CA ALA A 672 -39.28 6.23 -1.25
C ALA A 672 -39.59 6.68 -2.68
N SER A 673 -39.52 5.76 -3.64
CA SER A 673 -39.81 6.05 -5.05
C SER A 673 -41.27 6.47 -5.24
N ASP A 674 -42.20 5.76 -4.61
CA ASP A 674 -43.63 6.09 -4.65
C ASP A 674 -43.93 7.45 -4.03
N ARG A 675 -43.20 7.83 -2.97
CA ARG A 675 -43.30 9.18 -2.40
C ARG A 675 -42.86 10.26 -3.38
N ILE A 676 -41.77 10.05 -4.13
CA ILE A 676 -41.30 10.98 -5.16
C ILE A 676 -42.31 11.07 -6.31
N LYS A 677 -42.87 9.93 -6.76
CA LYS A 677 -43.93 9.90 -7.77
C LYS A 677 -45.17 10.67 -7.30
N ARG A 678 -45.55 10.54 -6.04
CA ARG A 678 -46.66 11.31 -5.44
C ARG A 678 -46.38 12.81 -5.44
N ILE A 679 -45.18 13.24 -5.02
CA ILE A 679 -44.78 14.65 -5.05
C ILE A 679 -44.84 15.19 -6.48
N TYR A 680 -44.27 14.46 -7.44
CA TYR A 680 -44.31 14.84 -8.85
C TYR A 680 -45.74 14.96 -9.37
N ALA A 681 -46.57 13.94 -9.16
CA ALA A 681 -47.95 13.93 -9.62
C ALA A 681 -48.77 15.10 -9.05
N HIS A 682 -48.49 15.50 -7.80
CA HIS A 682 -49.16 16.62 -7.14
C HIS A 682 -48.76 17.99 -7.71
N PHE A 683 -47.48 18.19 -8.03
CA PHE A 683 -46.96 19.51 -8.43
C PHE A 683 -46.73 19.69 -9.94
N LYS A 684 -46.67 18.62 -10.75
CA LYS A 684 -46.24 18.68 -12.16
C LYS A 684 -47.05 19.64 -13.04
N ASP A 685 -48.35 19.76 -12.77
CA ASP A 685 -49.29 20.55 -13.57
C ASP A 685 -49.47 21.97 -12.99
N LEU A 686 -48.76 22.30 -11.90
CA LEU A 686 -48.77 23.61 -11.26
C LEU A 686 -47.58 24.45 -11.73
N ASP A 687 -47.70 25.78 -11.69
CA ASP A 687 -46.59 26.70 -11.98
C ASP A 687 -45.63 26.85 -10.77
N TRP A 688 -45.14 25.71 -10.28
CA TRP A 688 -44.27 25.63 -9.11
C TRP A 688 -42.96 26.41 -9.26
N GLN A 689 -42.56 26.72 -10.51
CA GLN A 689 -41.39 27.52 -10.83
C GLN A 689 -41.56 28.98 -10.42
N SER A 690 -42.80 29.48 -10.42
CA SER A 690 -43.15 30.84 -10.00
C SER A 690 -43.49 30.96 -8.51
N PHE A 691 -43.62 29.84 -7.79
CA PHE A 691 -44.03 29.84 -6.38
C PHE A 691 -43.15 30.73 -5.49
N LYS A 692 -43.82 31.37 -4.54
CA LYS A 692 -43.27 32.05 -3.36
C LYS A 692 -43.42 31.14 -2.14
N LYS A 693 -42.91 31.58 -1.00
CA LYS A 693 -42.98 30.78 0.24
C LYS A 693 -44.43 30.59 0.69
N GLU A 694 -45.26 31.60 0.49
CA GLU A 694 -46.68 31.60 0.86
C GLU A 694 -47.46 30.55 0.08
N ASP A 695 -47.12 30.33 -1.19
CA ASP A 695 -47.79 29.34 -2.05
C ASP A 695 -47.57 27.88 -1.57
N LEU A 696 -46.54 27.63 -0.76
CA LEU A 696 -46.34 26.31 -0.14
C LEU A 696 -47.33 26.04 0.99
N LEU A 697 -47.97 27.07 1.57
CA LEU A 697 -48.97 26.90 2.63
C LEU A 697 -50.24 26.24 2.10
N ASP A 698 -50.61 26.50 0.84
CA ASP A 698 -51.75 25.87 0.17
C ASP A 698 -51.56 24.35 -0.01
N HIS A 699 -50.32 23.88 0.15
CA HIS A 699 -49.94 22.47 0.06
C HIS A 699 -49.37 21.93 1.39
N ARG A 700 -49.61 22.63 2.51
CA ARG A 700 -49.04 22.31 3.82
C ARG A 700 -49.33 20.89 4.28
N ASP A 701 -50.58 20.45 4.20
CA ASP A 701 -50.98 19.13 4.70
C ASP A 701 -50.34 18.02 3.86
N PHE A 702 -50.31 18.18 2.54
CA PHE A 702 -49.62 17.27 1.63
C PHE A 702 -48.11 17.22 1.92
N LEU A 703 -47.45 18.37 2.07
CA LEU A 703 -46.01 18.45 2.37
C LEU A 703 -45.65 17.85 3.73
N LYS A 704 -46.54 17.91 4.72
CA LYS A 704 -46.40 17.22 6.01
C LYS A 704 -46.53 15.70 5.89
N GLU A 705 -47.45 15.23 5.05
CA GLU A 705 -47.67 13.81 4.80
C GLU A 705 -46.47 13.18 4.08
N VAL A 706 -46.06 13.76 2.96
CA VAL A 706 -44.96 13.23 2.14
C VAL A 706 -43.57 13.59 2.69
N LYS A 707 -43.49 14.47 3.69
CA LYS A 707 -42.25 14.89 4.36
C LYS A 707 -41.13 15.19 3.37
N MET A 708 -41.40 16.12 2.46
CA MET A 708 -40.42 16.51 1.43
C MET A 708 -39.16 17.09 2.11
N ARG A 709 -37.99 16.54 1.81
CA ARG A 709 -36.76 16.91 2.53
C ARG A 709 -36.45 18.39 2.32
N SER A 710 -36.02 19.04 3.40
CA SER A 710 -35.68 20.47 3.44
C SER A 710 -36.85 21.41 3.12
N VAL A 711 -38.08 20.89 3.12
CA VAL A 711 -39.32 21.66 3.05
C VAL A 711 -40.12 21.35 4.31
N ASP A 712 -40.04 22.26 5.29
CA ASP A 712 -40.88 22.21 6.48
C ASP A 712 -41.97 23.29 6.33
N PRO A 713 -43.24 22.91 6.08
CA PRO A 713 -44.31 23.88 5.90
C PRO A 713 -44.69 24.61 7.20
N ASP A 714 -44.19 24.16 8.37
CA ASP A 714 -44.33 24.90 9.64
C ASP A 714 -43.17 25.87 9.90
N LYS A 715 -42.10 25.79 9.11
CA LYS A 715 -40.89 26.63 9.26
C LYS A 715 -40.40 27.14 7.92
N LEU A 716 -41.27 27.85 7.19
CA LEU A 716 -40.94 28.37 5.86
C LEU A 716 -39.74 29.36 5.85
N GLU A 717 -39.49 30.06 6.95
CA GLU A 717 -38.33 30.94 7.14
C GLU A 717 -37.01 30.20 7.42
N ALA A 718 -37.06 28.87 7.57
CA ALA A 718 -35.85 28.09 7.79
C ALA A 718 -34.88 28.25 6.61
N ARG A 719 -33.61 28.43 6.96
CA ARG A 719 -32.49 28.48 6.02
C ARG A 719 -31.41 27.54 6.49
N ASN A 720 -30.81 26.83 5.55
CA ASN A 720 -29.58 26.10 5.80
C ASN A 720 -28.44 26.65 4.90
N ARG A 721 -27.27 26.01 4.94
CA ARG A 721 -26.12 26.39 4.10
C ARG A 721 -26.40 26.29 2.57
N GLN A 722 -27.50 25.65 2.15
CA GLN A 722 -27.82 25.34 0.76
C GLN A 722 -28.95 26.22 0.17
N GLY A 723 -29.68 26.97 1.00
CA GLY A 723 -30.69 27.92 0.55
C GLY A 723 -31.84 28.13 1.53
N THR A 724 -32.81 28.94 1.11
CA THR A 724 -34.11 29.07 1.78
C THR A 724 -35.06 27.93 1.39
N THR A 725 -36.10 27.69 2.19
CA THR A 725 -37.12 26.65 1.92
C THR A 725 -37.65 26.66 0.48
N ILE A 726 -38.01 27.83 -0.05
CA ILE A 726 -38.54 27.95 -1.43
C ILE A 726 -37.48 27.63 -2.50
N GLN A 727 -36.21 28.02 -2.27
CA GLN A 727 -35.12 27.68 -3.18
C GLN A 727 -34.88 26.16 -3.20
N LEU A 728 -34.97 25.50 -2.05
CA LEU A 728 -34.78 24.06 -1.91
C LEU A 728 -35.96 23.27 -2.50
N PHE A 729 -37.19 23.76 -2.33
CA PHE A 729 -38.38 23.21 -3.00
C PHE A 729 -38.22 23.23 -4.53
N LYS A 730 -37.92 24.41 -5.11
CA LYS A 730 -37.76 24.55 -6.57
C LYS A 730 -36.65 23.65 -7.10
N LYS A 731 -35.49 23.61 -6.43
CA LYS A 731 -34.38 22.71 -6.80
C LYS A 731 -34.79 21.22 -6.78
N SER A 732 -35.55 20.82 -5.77
CA SER A 732 -36.04 19.45 -5.65
C SER A 732 -37.02 19.13 -6.76
N MET A 733 -38.00 20.02 -7.03
CA MET A 733 -38.96 19.85 -8.12
C MET A 733 -38.28 19.81 -9.49
N THR A 734 -37.31 20.69 -9.77
CA THR A 734 -36.51 20.61 -11.02
C THR A 734 -35.88 19.23 -11.21
N THR A 735 -35.36 18.64 -10.14
CA THR A 735 -34.71 17.32 -10.21
C THR A 735 -35.72 16.18 -10.39
N ILE A 736 -36.86 16.24 -9.68
CA ILE A 736 -37.94 15.26 -9.77
C ILE A 736 -38.54 15.28 -11.19
N THR A 737 -38.90 16.47 -11.68
CA THR A 737 -39.49 16.69 -13.02
C THR A 737 -38.55 16.21 -14.12
N ALA A 738 -37.24 16.54 -14.05
CA ALA A 738 -36.28 16.10 -15.06
C ALA A 738 -36.17 14.57 -15.23
N ARG A 739 -36.53 13.80 -14.19
CA ARG A 739 -36.51 12.32 -14.19
C ARG A 739 -37.81 11.75 -14.74
N LEU A 740 -38.94 12.19 -14.19
CA LEU A 740 -40.23 11.59 -14.45
C LEU A 740 -40.90 12.10 -15.73
N ASP A 741 -40.60 13.33 -16.19
CA ASP A 741 -41.11 13.86 -17.48
C ASP A 741 -40.65 13.03 -18.68
N LYS A 742 -39.49 12.38 -18.58
CA LYS A 742 -38.88 11.61 -19.69
C LYS A 742 -39.31 10.15 -19.73
N GLY A 743 -40.39 9.79 -19.04
CA GLY A 743 -40.96 8.44 -19.07
C GLY A 743 -40.22 7.40 -18.23
N GLN A 744 -39.36 7.81 -17.27
CA GLN A 744 -38.82 6.88 -16.29
C GLN A 744 -39.95 6.33 -15.41
N ARG A 745 -40.12 5.00 -15.38
CA ARG A 745 -41.17 4.33 -14.59
C ARG A 745 -40.88 4.34 -13.08
N GLU A 746 -39.61 4.21 -12.73
CA GLU A 746 -39.11 4.21 -11.35
C GLU A 746 -38.07 5.31 -11.18
N ALA A 747 -38.30 6.26 -10.28
CA ALA A 747 -37.31 7.29 -9.97
C ALA A 747 -36.39 6.77 -8.85
N ALA A 748 -35.08 6.70 -9.12
CA ALA A 748 -34.09 6.38 -8.09
C ALA A 748 -34.09 7.50 -7.01
N PRO A 749 -34.35 7.19 -5.73
CA PRO A 749 -34.53 8.21 -4.68
C PRO A 749 -33.23 8.91 -4.25
N PHE A 750 -32.08 8.42 -4.71
CA PHE A 750 -30.76 8.71 -4.12
C PHE A 750 -30.09 10.02 -4.53
N ASP A 751 -30.60 10.67 -5.58
CA ASP A 751 -29.86 11.78 -6.19
C ASP A 751 -30.74 13.03 -6.39
N LEU A 752 -31.77 13.20 -5.57
CA LEU A 752 -32.57 14.42 -5.53
C LEU A 752 -31.79 15.56 -4.85
N TYR A 753 -30.83 16.18 -5.54
CA TYR A 753 -30.07 17.32 -5.03
C TYR A 753 -29.27 17.06 -3.74
N ARG A 754 -28.36 17.98 -3.41
CA ARG A 754 -27.43 17.95 -2.27
C ARG A 754 -28.16 17.57 -0.96
N GLY A 755 -27.95 16.36 -0.48
CA GLY A 755 -28.38 15.95 0.85
C GLY A 755 -29.19 14.66 0.90
N TYR A 756 -30.00 14.33 -0.12
CA TYR A 756 -30.95 13.20 -0.05
C TYR A 756 -30.31 11.86 0.36
N GLY A 757 -29.05 11.60 0.01
CA GLY A 757 -28.30 10.42 0.45
C GLY A 757 -28.41 10.16 1.97
N ASN A 758 -27.90 11.05 2.83
CA ASN A 758 -27.62 10.69 4.22
C ASN A 758 -28.85 10.38 5.12
N ASP A 759 -30.06 10.85 4.78
CA ASP A 759 -31.26 10.59 5.62
C ASP A 759 -32.08 9.41 5.09
N PHE A 760 -31.90 9.06 3.82
CA PHE A 760 -32.31 7.74 3.35
C PHE A 760 -31.36 6.67 3.89
N MET A 761 -30.10 7.06 4.14
CA MET A 761 -29.02 6.19 4.58
C MET A 761 -28.86 5.94 6.07
N SER A 762 -29.56 6.71 6.92
CA SER A 762 -29.57 6.46 8.36
C SER A 762 -30.86 5.74 8.76
N GLY A 763 -30.70 4.47 9.12
CA GLY A 763 -31.47 3.84 10.18
C GLY A 763 -30.77 4.09 11.51
#